data_AF-A0A7S2AL92-F1
#
_entry.id   AF-A0A7S2AL92-F1
#
_cell.length_a   1.000
_cell.length_b   1.000
_cell.length_c   1.000
_cell.angle_alpha   90.00
_cell.angle_beta   90.00
_cell.angle_gamma   90.00
#
_symmetry.space_group_name_H-M   'P 1'
#
loop_
_entity.id
_entity.type
_entity.pdbx_description
1 polymer ?
#
loop_
_entity_poly.entity_id
_entity_poly.type
_entity_poly.pdbx_seq_one_letter_code
_entity_poly.pdbx_strand_id
1 'polypeptide(L)'
;WRAPPLNFVCGLGVRKASSLLRSLRHSKGFVHQRVDLMRHINAAGMEADGPEAMRRVHVFINCAASLRVRPQSLNMMSIQMEDHEGEPKKFFKLDDTRVHPETYELAQEMAQNVQEGDLLPAVAVARTLKNPEGLADLDLEAYDDHLLSMGKYPGRKLSTLVDTLLEYLAPYGEVRDPWAPPSMEDKLRMITGGETTRDYEEGRMVEVQVQRTDDYRVHVNVIGSVLKATIPKHYLKSIFVEDRDPTSMSIDSIVNRGDTLFARVMKLNYDDMRGFELELACRSDILNDWNKYEQKYNVAQRGPYDTCYEFRPREAELAEIEHIKKEEARALLGGIAGQTKAMMKQRRKLSRAFVHRPIAHPLFKNVSHGDAMKALEEKKPGTAIIRPSVRTTEKLSVTLKICDGIFASHEIIEKGKQSDEDGRDPRIAPTSLALGIPLEVEEARPGKDAKAKEKSEFEDLDELVATWLEPWTANLLSVIKDPKFYKQTNPDASKEERDAGTRIIALTPEDVQYKLKEKKAANASKSYIAWGLCCIPDQPGSFYLMHLHNKTCMQETIRVTSRGFLFQGTIYASLKKTILAFQSNYMKKMDDRRRMATMHGQPGGGGGGAPMPVYQQQHHHHAPQSPWHQGGGGGGGPSYPPAPPMPGGPAPGGYPGPPPMHAYGGGGGGPPPPHPLPRHTQCRTLDHTLTDRRTGTPRCTHTAAMAVAEVLPLLPPQ
;
A
#
# COMPACT_ATOMS: atom_id res chain seq x y z
N TRP A 1 -5.68 -3.98 45.75
CA TRP A 1 -4.62 -3.76 44.74
C TRP A 1 -3.79 -5.02 44.42
N ARG A 2 -3.58 -5.99 45.35
CA ARG A 2 -2.89 -7.27 45.04
C ARG A 2 -3.75 -8.35 44.36
N ALA A 3 -5.07 -8.19 44.36
CA ALA A 3 -6.01 -9.15 43.78
C ALA A 3 -6.07 -9.16 42.23
N PRO A 4 -6.02 -8.01 41.50
CA PRO A 4 -6.14 -8.00 40.04
C PRO A 4 -5.14 -8.89 39.27
N PRO A 5 -3.85 -9.01 39.68
CA PRO A 5 -2.91 -9.95 39.04
C PRO A 5 -3.39 -11.40 39.00
N LEU A 6 -4.23 -11.82 39.96
CA LEU A 6 -4.79 -13.18 40.01
C LEU A 6 -5.60 -13.54 38.77
N ASN A 7 -6.14 -12.54 38.06
CA ASN A 7 -6.89 -12.74 36.82
C ASN A 7 -6.02 -13.23 35.66
N PHE A 8 -4.70 -13.11 35.77
CA PHE A 8 -3.73 -13.45 34.72
C PHE A 8 -2.92 -14.70 35.06
N VAL A 9 -3.18 -15.34 36.21
CA VAL A 9 -2.57 -16.62 36.57
C VAL A 9 -3.12 -17.72 35.66
N CYS A 10 -2.24 -18.58 35.14
CA CYS A 10 -2.60 -19.73 34.31
C CYS A 10 -3.75 -20.54 34.90
N GLY A 11 -4.78 -20.80 34.09
CA GLY A 11 -6.01 -21.51 34.53
C GLY A 11 -7.04 -20.64 35.25
N LEU A 12 -6.65 -19.47 35.76
CA LEU A 12 -7.54 -18.47 36.35
C LEU A 12 -7.88 -17.38 35.33
N GLY A 13 -9.09 -16.85 35.46
CA GLY A 13 -9.56 -15.68 34.72
C GLY A 13 -10.51 -14.91 35.63
N VAL A 14 -11.00 -13.76 35.18
CA VAL A 14 -11.78 -12.81 36.01
C VAL A 14 -12.86 -13.49 36.86
N ARG A 15 -13.64 -14.40 36.27
CA ARG A 15 -14.70 -15.15 36.98
C ARG A 15 -14.14 -16.13 38.02
N LYS A 16 -13.15 -16.95 37.65
CA LYS A 16 -12.55 -17.97 38.53
C LYS A 16 -11.75 -17.35 39.67
N ALA A 17 -10.96 -16.32 39.38
CA ALA A 17 -10.23 -15.55 40.37
C ALA A 17 -11.18 -14.90 41.39
N SER A 18 -12.28 -14.29 40.92
CA SER A 18 -13.31 -13.72 41.80
C SER A 18 -13.98 -14.78 42.68
N SER A 19 -14.27 -15.96 42.12
CA SER A 19 -14.85 -17.09 42.88
C SER A 19 -13.89 -17.63 43.93
N LEU A 20 -12.62 -17.81 43.57
CA LEU A 20 -11.56 -18.25 44.48
C LEU A 20 -11.40 -17.27 45.65
N LEU A 21 -11.33 -15.96 45.37
CA LEU A 21 -11.25 -14.93 46.39
C LEU A 21 -12.48 -14.91 47.31
N ARG A 22 -13.68 -15.14 46.75
CA ARG A 22 -14.91 -15.25 47.55
C ARG A 22 -14.87 -16.47 48.48
N SER A 23 -14.48 -17.63 47.95
CA SER A 23 -14.33 -18.87 48.72
C SER A 23 -13.31 -18.73 49.85
N LEU A 24 -12.15 -18.13 49.56
CA LEU A 24 -11.11 -17.86 50.56
C LEU A 24 -11.58 -16.87 51.64
N ARG A 25 -12.39 -15.86 51.28
CA ARG A 25 -12.97 -14.95 52.27
C ARG A 25 -13.92 -15.67 53.22
N HIS A 26 -14.69 -16.65 52.74
CA HIS A 26 -15.57 -17.46 53.59
C HIS A 26 -14.80 -18.37 54.55
N SER A 27 -13.59 -18.83 54.20
CA SER A 27 -12.73 -19.64 55.08
C SER A 27 -11.78 -18.82 55.95
N LYS A 28 -12.07 -17.53 56.20
CA LYS A 28 -11.21 -16.60 56.94
C LYS A 28 -9.81 -16.39 56.32
N GLY A 29 -9.61 -16.80 55.07
CA GLY A 29 -8.38 -16.56 54.31
C GLY A 29 -7.19 -17.45 54.67
N PHE A 30 -7.39 -18.48 55.51
CA PHE A 30 -6.31 -19.39 55.89
C PHE A 30 -6.18 -20.56 54.91
N VAL A 31 -4.96 -20.74 54.41
CA VAL A 31 -4.55 -21.84 53.52
C VAL A 31 -3.22 -22.36 54.07
N HIS A 32 -3.15 -23.65 54.42
CA HIS A 32 -1.94 -24.23 55.01
C HIS A 32 -1.02 -24.81 53.95
N GLN A 33 -1.62 -25.42 52.91
CA GLN A 33 -0.90 -26.05 51.83
C GLN A 33 -1.52 -25.69 50.48
N ARG A 34 -0.75 -25.74 49.40
CA ARG A 34 -1.29 -25.49 48.05
C ARG A 34 -2.45 -26.42 47.72
N VAL A 35 -2.40 -27.68 48.17
CA VAL A 35 -3.48 -28.66 47.94
C VAL A 35 -4.81 -28.20 48.55
N ASP A 36 -4.81 -27.43 49.64
CA ASP A 36 -6.03 -26.87 50.23
C ASP A 36 -6.74 -25.90 49.26
N LEU A 37 -5.99 -25.24 48.37
CA LEU A 37 -6.56 -24.37 47.34
C LEU A 37 -7.45 -25.14 46.36
N MET A 38 -7.22 -26.45 46.18
CA MET A 38 -8.06 -27.27 45.32
C MET A 38 -9.52 -27.24 45.82
N ARG A 39 -9.75 -27.28 47.14
CA ARG A 39 -11.10 -27.15 47.71
C ARG A 39 -11.72 -25.79 47.40
N HIS A 40 -10.93 -24.72 47.44
CA HIS A 40 -11.42 -23.36 47.18
C HIS A 40 -11.68 -23.07 45.70
N ILE A 41 -10.85 -23.63 44.82
CA ILE A 41 -11.03 -23.59 43.36
C ILE A 41 -12.28 -24.41 42.98
N ASN A 42 -12.56 -25.49 43.70
CA ASN A 42 -13.67 -26.41 43.44
C ASN A 42 -14.99 -26.03 44.14
N ALA A 43 -14.98 -25.08 45.08
CA ALA A 43 -16.13 -24.68 45.90
C ALA A 43 -17.30 -24.01 45.14
N ALA A 44 -17.18 -23.81 43.82
CA ALA A 44 -18.29 -23.36 42.99
C ALA A 44 -19.21 -24.55 42.63
N GLY A 45 -20.07 -24.94 43.59
CA GLY A 45 -21.07 -25.99 43.43
C GLY A 45 -20.53 -27.38 43.75
N MET A 46 -20.96 -27.92 44.90
CA MET A 46 -20.76 -29.33 45.27
C MET A 46 -21.59 -30.23 44.34
N GLU A 47 -21.08 -31.45 44.14
CA GLU A 47 -21.61 -32.55 43.32
C GLU A 47 -21.45 -32.37 41.80
N ALA A 48 -20.22 -32.58 41.32
CA ALA A 48 -20.01 -32.88 39.91
C ALA A 48 -19.29 -34.22 39.79
N ASP A 49 -20.04 -35.29 39.55
CA ASP A 49 -19.48 -36.54 39.05
C ASP A 49 -19.22 -36.44 37.54
N GLY A 50 -18.14 -37.05 37.06
CA GLY A 50 -17.81 -37.12 35.63
C GLY A 50 -16.86 -36.01 35.11
N PRO A 51 -16.93 -35.64 33.81
CA PRO A 51 -15.89 -34.85 33.12
C PRO A 51 -15.70 -33.42 33.65
N GLU A 52 -16.64 -32.88 34.43
CA GLU A 52 -16.50 -31.58 35.09
C GLU A 52 -15.58 -31.58 36.31
N ALA A 53 -15.53 -32.67 37.10
CA ALA A 53 -14.56 -32.82 38.18
C ALA A 53 -13.11 -32.81 37.63
N MET A 54 -12.89 -33.51 36.51
CA MET A 54 -11.59 -33.57 35.83
C MET A 54 -11.15 -32.18 35.32
N ARG A 55 -12.08 -31.39 34.76
CA ARG A 55 -11.80 -30.00 34.34
C ARG A 55 -11.38 -29.11 35.50
N ARG A 56 -11.88 -29.35 36.71
CA ARG A 56 -11.57 -28.54 37.90
C ARG A 56 -10.20 -28.92 38.50
N VAL A 57 -9.83 -30.20 38.47
CA VAL A 57 -8.45 -30.66 38.77
C VAL A 57 -7.44 -30.02 37.82
N HIS A 58 -7.77 -29.90 36.53
CA HIS A 58 -6.91 -29.20 35.56
C HIS A 58 -6.73 -27.71 35.88
N VAL A 59 -7.70 -27.03 36.48
CA VAL A 59 -7.52 -25.62 36.89
C VAL A 59 -6.48 -25.52 38.00
N PHE A 60 -6.52 -26.43 38.98
CA PHE A 60 -5.51 -26.49 40.02
C PHE A 60 -4.12 -26.78 39.43
N ILE A 61 -3.98 -27.83 38.61
CA ILE A 61 -2.71 -28.17 37.94
C ILE A 61 -2.14 -26.96 37.18
N ASN A 62 -2.99 -26.24 36.44
CA ASN A 62 -2.51 -25.07 35.71
C ASN A 62 -2.00 -23.96 36.63
N CYS A 63 -2.66 -23.67 37.74
CA CYS A 63 -2.34 -22.51 38.58
C CYS A 63 -1.39 -22.79 39.76
N ALA A 64 -1.22 -24.06 40.17
CA ALA A 64 -0.64 -24.40 41.47
C ALA A 64 0.78 -23.87 41.68
N ALA A 65 1.65 -23.94 40.67
CA ALA A 65 3.02 -23.43 40.75
C ALA A 65 3.09 -21.88 40.87
N SER A 66 2.06 -21.18 40.40
CA SER A 66 1.98 -19.71 40.46
C SER A 66 1.35 -19.20 41.75
N LEU A 67 0.73 -20.07 42.55
CA LEU A 67 0.08 -19.72 43.81
C LEU A 67 0.98 -20.10 44.98
N ARG A 68 1.69 -19.10 45.50
CA ARG A 68 2.60 -19.26 46.63
C ARG A 68 1.85 -19.22 47.96
N VAL A 69 2.09 -20.20 48.83
CA VAL A 69 1.58 -20.22 50.21
C VAL A 69 2.76 -20.00 51.15
N ARG A 70 2.77 -18.86 51.85
CA ARG A 70 3.84 -18.51 52.78
C ARG A 70 3.39 -18.68 54.23
N PRO A 71 4.28 -19.12 55.14
CA PRO A 71 4.03 -18.95 56.56
C PRO A 71 4.01 -17.45 56.88
N GLN A 72 2.88 -16.93 57.40
CA GLN A 72 2.81 -15.54 57.85
C GLN A 72 3.64 -15.37 59.14
N SER A 73 4.60 -14.46 59.13
CA SER A 73 5.47 -14.13 60.27
C SER A 73 4.80 -13.23 61.33
N LEU A 74 3.48 -13.05 61.32
CA LEU A 74 2.79 -12.16 62.26
C LEU A 74 1.83 -12.96 63.16
N ASN A 75 2.27 -13.16 64.41
CA ASN A 75 1.47 -13.52 65.59
C ASN A 75 0.67 -14.83 65.54
N MET A 76 1.36 -15.96 65.42
CA MET A 76 0.78 -17.23 65.89
C MET A 76 1.86 -18.15 66.46
N MET A 77 2.45 -17.72 67.57
CA MET A 77 3.24 -18.58 68.47
C MET A 77 2.39 -19.62 69.21
N SER A 78 1.11 -19.81 68.89
CA SER A 78 0.21 -20.61 69.72
C SER A 78 -1.07 -21.09 69.01
N ILE A 79 -0.96 -21.71 67.85
CA ILE A 79 -1.95 -22.73 67.50
C ILE A 79 -1.21 -23.96 67.01
N GLN A 80 -0.79 -24.78 67.97
CA GLN A 80 -0.62 -26.22 67.77
C GLN A 80 -2.00 -26.77 67.43
N MET A 81 -2.37 -26.78 66.14
CA MET A 81 -3.46 -27.65 65.68
C MET A 81 -2.83 -29.02 65.50
N GLU A 82 -2.96 -29.85 66.53
CA GLU A 82 -2.69 -31.28 66.47
C GLU A 82 -3.73 -31.93 65.55
N ASP A 83 -3.27 -32.82 64.67
CA ASP A 83 -4.14 -33.77 64.01
C ASP A 83 -4.76 -34.74 65.06
N HIS A 84 -5.71 -35.59 64.67
CA HIS A 84 -6.33 -36.60 65.55
C HIS A 84 -5.32 -37.61 66.17
N GLU A 85 -4.02 -37.47 65.85
CA GLU A 85 -2.87 -38.26 66.29
C GLU A 85 -1.73 -37.42 66.92
N GLY A 86 -1.93 -36.13 67.21
CA GLY A 86 -0.94 -35.32 67.96
C GLY A 86 0.21 -34.69 67.15
N GLU A 87 0.25 -34.86 65.82
CA GLU A 87 1.27 -34.22 64.98
C GLU A 87 0.86 -32.81 64.53
N PRO A 88 1.76 -31.80 64.55
CA PRO A 88 1.45 -30.47 64.06
C PRO A 88 1.29 -30.48 62.53
N LYS A 89 0.23 -29.85 61.99
CA LYS A 89 0.05 -29.66 60.55
C LYS A 89 1.24 -28.92 59.93
N LYS A 90 2.13 -29.67 59.27
CA LYS A 90 3.38 -29.14 58.71
C LYS A 90 3.07 -28.30 57.46
N PHE A 91 3.57 -27.06 57.43
CA PHE A 91 3.66 -26.27 56.21
C PHE A 91 4.61 -26.98 55.23
N PHE A 92 4.16 -27.24 54.00
CA PHE A 92 5.06 -27.77 52.97
C PHE A 92 5.98 -26.65 52.50
N LYS A 93 7.28 -26.74 52.83
CA LYS A 93 8.25 -25.70 52.48
C LYS A 93 8.36 -25.46 50.96
N LEU A 94 8.08 -26.49 50.15
CA LEU A 94 8.02 -26.38 48.70
C LEU A 94 6.87 -25.49 48.21
N ASP A 95 5.83 -25.25 49.04
CA ASP A 95 4.75 -24.32 48.71
C ASP A 95 5.21 -22.85 48.65
N ASP A 96 6.41 -22.57 49.16
CA ASP A 96 7.06 -21.27 49.11
C ASP A 96 7.99 -21.07 47.88
N THR A 97 8.06 -22.07 47.00
CA THR A 97 8.94 -22.10 45.79
C THR A 97 8.12 -21.99 44.49
N ARG A 98 8.71 -22.19 43.31
CA ARG A 98 7.96 -22.41 42.04
C ARG A 98 7.79 -23.88 41.67
N VAL A 99 8.34 -24.80 42.45
CA VAL A 99 8.20 -26.25 42.21
C VAL A 99 6.71 -26.61 42.19
N HIS A 100 6.27 -27.32 41.15
CA HIS A 100 4.87 -27.71 40.99
C HIS A 100 4.53 -28.91 41.90
N PRO A 101 3.31 -29.02 42.46
CA PRO A 101 2.96 -30.16 43.31
C PRO A 101 3.15 -31.54 42.68
N GLU A 102 3.00 -31.65 41.34
CA GLU A 102 3.24 -32.91 40.61
C GLU A 102 4.70 -33.38 40.68
N THR A 103 5.65 -32.48 40.98
CA THR A 103 7.08 -32.75 41.04
C THR A 103 7.63 -32.71 42.46
N TYR A 104 6.76 -32.71 43.49
CA TYR A 104 7.19 -32.70 44.89
C TYR A 104 7.94 -33.96 45.29
N GLU A 105 7.51 -35.13 44.81
CA GLU A 105 8.21 -36.39 45.06
C GLU A 105 9.63 -36.34 44.48
N LEU A 106 9.77 -35.86 43.25
CA LEU A 106 11.08 -35.69 42.60
C LEU A 106 11.98 -34.70 43.37
N ALA A 107 11.43 -33.56 43.80
CA ALA A 107 12.17 -32.57 44.57
C ALA A 107 12.60 -33.09 45.95
N GLN A 108 11.79 -33.94 46.56
CA GLN A 108 12.09 -34.61 47.83
C GLN A 108 13.21 -35.64 47.68
N GLU A 109 13.14 -36.48 46.64
CA GLU A 109 14.18 -37.48 46.31
C GLU A 109 15.52 -36.81 46.01
N MET A 110 15.49 -35.72 45.24
CA MET A 110 16.67 -34.90 44.98
C MET A 110 17.28 -34.37 46.29
N ALA A 111 16.46 -33.87 47.21
CA ALA A 111 16.94 -33.39 48.51
C ALA A 111 17.47 -34.53 49.39
N GLN A 112 16.87 -35.72 49.34
CA GLN A 112 17.34 -36.89 50.09
C GLN A 112 18.68 -37.39 49.57
N ASN A 113 18.88 -37.43 48.26
CA ASN A 113 20.13 -37.89 47.65
C ASN A 113 21.33 -36.98 47.95
N VAL A 114 21.08 -35.70 48.24
CA VAL A 114 22.11 -34.72 48.63
C VAL A 114 22.46 -34.81 50.11
N GLN A 115 21.55 -35.31 50.95
CA GLN A 115 21.76 -35.36 52.39
C GLN A 115 22.35 -36.72 52.81
N GLU A 116 23.26 -36.69 53.78
CA GLU A 116 23.80 -37.93 54.35
C GLU A 116 22.79 -38.58 55.31
N GLY A 117 22.49 -39.87 55.06
CA GLY A 117 21.61 -40.71 55.88
C GLY A 117 20.17 -40.78 55.41
N ASP A 118 19.44 -41.81 55.87
CA ASP A 118 18.02 -42.04 55.55
C ASP A 118 17.11 -41.03 56.27
N LEU A 119 17.13 -39.78 55.82
CA LEU A 119 16.26 -38.72 56.32
C LEU A 119 14.85 -38.84 55.75
N LEU A 120 13.85 -38.51 56.59
CA LEU A 120 12.48 -38.31 56.11
C LEU A 120 12.44 -37.20 55.03
N PRO A 121 11.65 -37.35 53.96
CA PRO A 121 11.61 -36.40 52.84
C PRO A 121 11.45 -34.94 53.26
N ALA A 122 10.52 -34.66 54.18
CA ALA A 122 10.26 -33.31 54.66
C ALA A 122 11.45 -32.70 55.42
N VAL A 123 12.24 -33.53 56.11
CA VAL A 123 13.44 -33.10 56.85
C VAL A 123 14.58 -32.83 55.87
N ALA A 124 14.74 -33.67 54.85
CA ALA A 124 15.72 -33.46 53.78
C ALA A 124 15.48 -32.12 53.08
N VAL A 125 14.26 -31.88 52.57
CA VAL A 125 13.86 -30.59 51.97
C VAL A 125 14.15 -29.41 52.89
N ALA A 126 13.83 -29.56 54.19
CA ALA A 126 14.02 -28.52 55.18
C ALA A 126 15.48 -28.19 55.48
N ARG A 127 16.38 -29.17 55.38
CA ARG A 127 17.84 -28.98 55.53
C ARG A 127 18.45 -28.41 54.27
N THR A 128 18.08 -28.94 53.11
CA THR A 128 18.57 -28.48 51.81
C THR A 128 18.18 -27.03 51.51
N LEU A 129 16.97 -26.58 51.88
CA LEU A 129 16.59 -25.16 51.77
C LEU A 129 17.35 -24.23 52.73
N LYS A 130 17.92 -24.77 53.82
CA LYS A 130 18.74 -23.99 54.76
C LYS A 130 20.21 -23.96 54.36
N ASN A 131 20.70 -25.08 53.82
CA ASN A 131 22.05 -25.22 53.31
C ASN A 131 22.01 -25.92 51.94
N PRO A 132 22.02 -25.16 50.84
CA PRO A 132 21.94 -25.71 49.49
C PRO A 132 23.30 -26.08 48.88
N GLU A 133 24.42 -25.96 49.60
CA GLU A 133 25.78 -26.18 49.05
C GLU A 133 25.95 -27.52 48.35
N GLY A 134 25.48 -28.62 48.97
CA GLY A 134 25.61 -29.97 48.40
C GLY A 134 24.78 -30.21 47.14
N LEU A 135 23.88 -29.30 46.76
CA LEU A 135 23.15 -29.40 45.50
C LEU A 135 23.99 -28.99 44.29
N ALA A 136 25.05 -28.19 44.48
CA ALA A 136 25.92 -27.74 43.39
C ALA A 136 26.77 -28.88 42.81
N ASP A 137 27.06 -29.89 43.64
CA ASP A 137 27.89 -31.04 43.28
C ASP A 137 27.09 -32.17 42.57
N LEU A 138 25.77 -32.01 42.45
CA LEU A 138 24.91 -33.04 41.88
C LEU A 138 24.98 -33.02 40.34
N ASP A 139 25.41 -34.14 39.74
CA ASP A 139 25.31 -34.36 38.30
C ASP A 139 23.86 -34.65 37.90
N LEU A 140 23.16 -33.59 37.46
CA LEU A 140 21.76 -33.68 37.05
C LEU A 140 21.54 -34.49 35.78
N GLU A 141 22.52 -34.58 34.88
CA GLU A 141 22.40 -35.37 33.64
C GLU A 141 22.44 -36.86 33.96
N ALA A 142 23.42 -37.27 34.78
CA ALA A 142 23.51 -38.66 35.25
C ALA A 142 22.28 -39.06 36.10
N TYR A 143 21.78 -38.13 36.93
CA TYR A 143 20.57 -38.38 37.71
C TYR A 143 19.32 -38.52 36.83
N ASP A 144 19.16 -37.71 35.79
CA ASP A 144 18.05 -37.83 34.82
C ASP A 144 18.10 -39.15 34.05
N ASP A 145 19.27 -39.58 33.59
CA ASP A 145 19.45 -40.87 32.93
C ASP A 145 19.09 -42.05 33.86
N HIS A 146 19.45 -41.96 35.14
CA HIS A 146 19.07 -42.95 36.15
C HIS A 146 17.54 -42.98 36.36
N LEU A 147 16.88 -41.83 36.49
CA LEU A 147 15.42 -41.75 36.59
C LEU A 147 14.70 -42.34 35.37
N LEU A 148 15.26 -42.11 34.17
CA LEU A 148 14.73 -42.67 32.93
C LEU A 148 14.88 -44.20 32.90
N SER A 149 16.00 -44.73 33.38
CA SER A 149 16.25 -46.17 33.46
C SER A 149 15.28 -46.91 34.41
N MET A 150 14.88 -46.26 35.49
CA MET A 150 13.90 -46.79 36.44
C MET A 150 12.45 -46.74 35.92
N GLY A 151 12.17 -45.98 34.86
CA GLY A 151 10.84 -45.85 34.28
C GLY A 151 9.80 -45.19 35.18
N LYS A 152 10.22 -44.51 36.26
CA LYS A 152 9.33 -43.94 37.29
C LYS A 152 8.54 -42.72 36.80
N TYR A 153 9.10 -41.96 35.86
CA TYR A 153 8.49 -40.75 35.31
C TYR A 153 8.38 -40.82 33.78
N PRO A 154 7.37 -40.17 33.17
CA PRO A 154 7.24 -40.12 31.72
C PRO A 154 8.28 -39.17 31.13
N GLY A 155 9.28 -39.74 30.46
CA GLY A 155 10.31 -39.02 29.71
C GLY A 155 11.37 -38.35 30.59
N ARG A 156 12.26 -37.58 29.95
CA ARG A 156 13.35 -36.85 30.60
C ARG A 156 12.84 -35.66 31.41
N LYS A 157 13.44 -35.44 32.58
CA LYS A 157 13.09 -34.41 33.58
C LYS A 157 14.24 -33.46 33.88
N LEU A 158 15.32 -33.48 33.10
CA LEU A 158 16.49 -32.60 33.29
C LEU A 158 16.13 -31.13 33.50
N SER A 159 15.26 -30.53 32.67
CA SER A 159 14.87 -29.12 32.84
C SER A 159 14.14 -28.87 34.17
N THR A 160 13.24 -29.79 34.54
CA THR A 160 12.52 -29.74 35.82
C THR A 160 13.47 -29.87 37.02
N LEU A 161 14.51 -30.70 36.91
CA LEU A 161 15.55 -30.83 37.93
C LEU A 161 16.37 -29.54 38.07
N VAL A 162 16.75 -28.91 36.96
CA VAL A 162 17.43 -27.61 36.96
C VAL A 162 16.56 -26.53 37.58
N ASP A 163 15.29 -26.43 37.21
CA ASP A 163 14.36 -25.45 37.81
C ASP A 163 14.16 -25.70 39.31
N THR A 164 14.08 -26.97 39.71
CA THR A 164 13.97 -27.37 41.12
C THR A 164 15.23 -27.00 41.91
N LEU A 165 16.41 -27.20 41.33
CA LEU A 165 17.69 -26.77 41.89
C LEU A 165 17.73 -25.26 42.14
N LEU A 166 17.36 -24.46 41.14
CA LEU A 166 17.32 -23.00 41.24
C LEU A 166 16.37 -22.53 42.34
N GLU A 167 15.23 -23.21 42.50
CA GLU A 167 14.26 -22.91 43.54
C GLU A 167 14.72 -23.33 44.95
N TYR A 168 15.60 -24.32 45.08
CA TYR A 168 16.26 -24.62 46.36
C TYR A 168 17.29 -23.54 46.73
N LEU A 169 18.02 -23.01 45.74
CA LEU A 169 19.02 -21.96 45.94
C LEU A 169 18.39 -20.61 46.28
N ALA A 170 17.35 -20.21 45.54
CA ALA A 170 16.66 -18.95 45.72
C ALA A 170 15.13 -19.14 45.61
N PRO A 171 14.45 -19.55 46.71
CA PRO A 171 13.02 -19.80 46.72
C PRO A 171 12.21 -18.62 46.18
N TYR A 172 11.60 -18.82 45.00
CA TYR A 172 10.83 -17.81 44.29
C TYR A 172 11.63 -16.50 44.06
N GLY A 173 12.92 -16.61 43.74
CA GLY A 173 13.80 -15.48 43.48
C GLY A 173 13.25 -14.52 42.42
N GLU A 174 13.61 -13.23 42.49
CA GLU A 174 13.19 -12.24 41.50
C GLU A 174 13.84 -12.55 40.15
N VAL A 175 12.99 -12.81 39.14
CA VAL A 175 13.44 -13.14 37.77
C VAL A 175 13.22 -11.98 36.81
N ARG A 176 12.58 -10.90 37.26
CA ARG A 176 12.43 -9.67 36.46
C ARG A 176 13.72 -8.88 36.48
N ASP A 177 13.97 -8.20 35.38
CA ASP A 177 15.05 -7.22 35.31
C ASP A 177 14.91 -6.18 36.44
N PRO A 178 16.03 -5.71 37.03
CA PRO A 178 15.99 -4.65 38.00
C PRO A 178 15.34 -3.41 37.39
N TRP A 179 14.61 -2.64 38.21
CA TRP A 179 14.01 -1.40 37.75
C TRP A 179 15.11 -0.44 37.27
N ALA A 180 14.95 0.08 36.05
CA ALA A 180 15.82 1.07 35.46
C ALA A 180 15.06 2.37 35.18
N PRO A 181 15.67 3.55 35.37
CA PRO A 181 15.06 4.82 34.97
C PRO A 181 14.90 4.87 33.44
N PRO A 182 13.95 5.68 32.92
CA PRO A 182 13.74 5.82 31.48
C PRO A 182 15.03 6.20 30.76
N SER A 183 15.30 5.53 29.64
CA SER A 183 16.45 5.84 28.79
C SER A 183 16.29 7.24 28.16
N MET A 184 17.36 7.77 27.56
CA MET A 184 17.27 9.04 26.82
C MET A 184 16.21 8.98 25.71
N GLU A 185 16.07 7.83 25.02
CA GLU A 185 15.05 7.64 24.00
C GLU A 185 13.64 7.62 24.60
N ASP A 186 13.45 6.96 25.75
CA ASP A 186 12.16 6.94 26.44
C ASP A 186 11.78 8.35 26.91
N LYS A 187 12.73 9.09 27.49
CA LYS A 187 12.54 10.48 27.89
C LYS A 187 12.14 11.36 26.69
N LEU A 188 12.80 11.18 25.55
CA LEU A 188 12.47 11.90 24.32
C LEU A 188 11.04 11.58 23.89
N ARG A 189 10.70 10.29 23.73
CA ARG A 189 9.35 9.84 23.34
C ARG A 189 8.26 10.33 24.28
N MET A 190 8.52 10.30 25.58
CA MET A 190 7.58 10.77 26.61
C MET A 190 7.33 12.28 26.53
N ILE A 191 8.36 13.09 26.21
CA ILE A 191 8.25 14.55 26.12
C ILE A 191 7.65 14.99 24.79
N THR A 192 8.06 14.36 23.69
CA THR A 192 7.66 14.75 22.32
C THR A 192 6.37 14.10 21.85
N GLY A 193 5.82 13.14 22.61
CA GLY A 193 4.58 12.46 22.27
C GLY A 193 4.73 11.35 21.23
N GLY A 194 5.96 10.90 20.95
CA GLY A 194 6.21 9.74 20.08
C GLY A 194 7.48 9.81 19.22
N GLU A 195 8.20 10.93 19.23
CA GLU A 195 9.42 11.08 18.42
C GLU A 195 10.59 10.29 19.03
N THR A 196 11.48 9.85 18.18
CA THR A 196 12.60 8.96 18.51
C THR A 196 13.93 9.64 18.27
N THR A 197 15.00 9.07 18.83
CA THR A 197 16.36 9.58 18.60
C THR A 197 16.76 9.53 17.12
N ARG A 198 16.16 8.60 16.34
CA ARG A 198 16.38 8.45 14.89
C ARG A 198 15.90 9.64 14.07
N ASP A 199 14.86 10.32 14.54
CA ASP A 199 14.30 11.51 13.88
C ASP A 199 15.28 12.69 13.96
N TYR A 200 16.18 12.65 14.96
CA TYR A 200 17.16 13.68 15.28
C TYR A 200 18.62 13.20 15.22
N GLU A 201 18.88 12.16 14.43
CA GLU A 201 20.27 11.73 14.15
C GLU A 201 21.03 12.77 13.31
N GLU A 202 22.36 12.84 13.51
CA GLU A 202 23.23 13.80 12.81
C GLU A 202 23.09 13.73 11.29
N GLY A 203 22.61 14.79 10.66
CA GLY A 203 22.44 14.92 9.22
C GLY A 203 20.98 14.86 8.76
N ARG A 204 20.04 14.49 9.65
CA ARG A 204 18.60 14.58 9.38
C ARG A 204 18.20 16.02 9.10
N MET A 205 17.32 16.22 8.13
CA MET A 205 16.81 17.55 7.78
C MET A 205 15.55 17.84 8.56
N VAL A 206 15.51 18.98 9.23
CA VAL A 206 14.36 19.47 9.97
C VAL A 206 13.98 20.86 9.48
N GLU A 207 12.68 21.15 9.51
CA GLU A 207 12.15 22.48 9.25
C GLU A 207 12.03 23.23 10.57
N VAL A 208 12.54 24.46 10.61
CA VAL A 208 12.61 25.25 11.84
C VAL A 208 12.13 26.68 11.63
N GLN A 209 11.54 27.26 12.66
CA GLN A 209 11.13 28.66 12.67
C GLN A 209 12.01 29.49 13.60
N VAL A 210 12.50 30.62 13.11
CA VAL A 210 13.34 31.55 13.87
C VAL A 210 12.52 32.22 14.97
N GLN A 211 12.94 32.00 16.23
CA GLN A 211 12.26 32.56 17.39
C GLN A 211 12.93 33.85 17.88
N ARG A 212 14.26 33.84 18.00
CA ARG A 212 15.10 34.99 18.35
C ARG A 212 16.53 34.79 17.85
N THR A 213 17.27 35.89 17.75
CA THR A 213 18.67 35.94 17.35
C THR A 213 19.50 36.54 18.47
N ASP A 214 20.69 35.97 18.68
CA ASP A 214 21.76 36.54 19.53
C ASP A 214 22.97 36.81 18.62
N ASP A 215 23.99 37.54 19.10
CA ASP A 215 25.19 37.87 18.31
C ASP A 215 25.96 36.65 17.78
N TYR A 216 25.78 35.49 18.42
CA TYR A 216 26.54 34.27 18.15
C TYR A 216 25.68 33.09 17.68
N ARG A 217 24.36 33.13 17.85
CA ARG A 217 23.46 31.99 17.61
C ARG A 217 22.06 32.45 17.23
N VAL A 218 21.38 31.65 16.42
CA VAL A 218 19.95 31.77 16.15
C VAL A 218 19.21 30.74 16.99
N HIS A 219 18.22 31.16 17.77
CA HIS A 219 17.33 30.24 18.50
C HIS A 219 16.10 29.99 17.65
N VAL A 220 15.83 28.72 17.41
CA VAL A 220 14.77 28.26 16.52
C VAL A 220 13.92 27.19 17.19
N ASN A 221 12.66 27.10 16.83
CA ASN A 221 11.79 25.99 17.21
C ASN A 221 11.66 25.03 16.04
N VAL A 222 11.70 23.73 16.30
CA VAL A 222 11.44 22.73 15.27
C VAL A 222 9.94 22.71 14.96
N ILE A 223 9.59 22.87 13.70
CA ILE A 223 8.18 22.84 13.28
C ILE A 223 7.67 21.41 13.41
N GLY A 224 6.53 21.26 14.09
CA GLY A 224 5.91 19.96 14.34
C GLY A 224 6.43 19.23 15.58
N SER A 225 7.45 19.77 16.27
CA SER A 225 7.97 19.23 17.52
C SER A 225 7.95 20.28 18.65
N VAL A 226 8.06 19.81 19.90
CA VAL A 226 8.23 20.66 21.09
C VAL A 226 9.70 21.01 21.37
N LEU A 227 10.63 20.47 20.57
CA LEU A 227 12.06 20.65 20.78
C LEU A 227 12.54 22.05 20.40
N LYS A 228 13.40 22.59 21.25
CA LYS A 228 14.12 23.84 21.01
C LYS A 228 15.46 23.53 20.34
N ALA A 229 15.90 24.44 19.49
CA ALA A 229 17.13 24.26 18.75
C ALA A 229 17.92 25.56 18.61
N THR A 230 19.22 25.43 18.40
CA THR A 230 20.12 26.55 18.15
C THR A 230 20.96 26.33 16.90
N ILE A 231 21.14 27.39 16.11
CA ILE A 231 22.04 27.42 14.95
C ILE A 231 23.19 28.37 15.28
N PRO A 232 24.41 27.87 15.52
CA PRO A 232 25.60 28.71 15.66
C PRO A 232 25.88 29.58 14.44
N LYS A 233 26.44 30.79 14.65
CA LYS A 233 26.76 31.76 13.58
C LYS A 233 27.53 31.16 12.41
N HIS A 234 28.55 30.33 12.71
CA HIS A 234 29.40 29.69 11.69
C HIS A 234 28.70 28.59 10.88
N TYR A 235 27.53 28.14 11.32
CA TYR A 235 26.67 27.17 10.62
C TYR A 235 25.49 27.83 9.89
N LEU A 236 25.39 29.17 9.88
CA LEU A 236 24.33 29.89 9.19
C LEU A 236 24.64 30.11 7.71
N LYS A 237 25.82 30.65 7.37
CA LYS A 237 26.28 30.91 5.99
C LYS A 237 27.80 30.78 5.90
N SER A 238 28.31 30.45 4.71
CA SER A 238 29.74 30.26 4.44
C SER A 238 30.59 31.51 4.68
N ILE A 239 30.00 32.70 4.51
CA ILE A 239 30.66 34.00 4.77
C ILE A 239 31.20 34.06 6.21
N PHE A 240 30.52 33.44 7.18
CA PHE A 240 30.93 33.47 8.59
C PHE A 240 32.08 32.51 8.96
N VAL A 241 32.60 31.76 7.99
CA VAL A 241 33.73 30.82 8.19
C VAL A 241 35.03 31.41 7.64
N GLU A 242 34.93 32.25 6.60
CA GLU A 242 36.09 32.81 5.89
C GLU A 242 36.59 34.13 6.51
N ASP A 243 35.76 34.83 7.27
CA ASP A 243 36.11 36.13 7.84
C ASP A 243 36.95 36.04 9.12
N ARG A 244 38.10 36.73 9.12
CA ARG A 244 38.94 37.00 10.31
C ARG A 244 38.42 38.15 11.17
N ASP A 245 37.35 38.85 10.77
CA ASP A 245 36.86 40.05 11.45
C ASP A 245 35.44 39.83 12.05
N PRO A 246 35.26 39.83 13.38
CA PRO A 246 33.98 39.56 14.03
C PRO A 246 32.85 40.55 13.71
N THR A 247 33.18 41.66 13.06
CA THR A 247 32.31 42.81 12.78
C THR A 247 31.61 42.76 11.42
N SER A 248 31.87 41.76 10.58
CA SER A 248 31.55 41.84 9.15
C SER A 248 30.06 41.79 8.78
N MET A 249 29.17 41.13 9.55
CA MET A 249 27.70 41.25 9.42
C MET A 249 26.99 40.76 10.70
N SER A 250 25.88 41.41 11.06
CA SER A 250 24.99 40.93 12.13
C SER A 250 24.10 39.78 11.62
N ILE A 251 23.71 38.87 12.51
CA ILE A 251 22.78 37.78 12.17
C ILE A 251 21.41 38.35 11.75
N ASP A 252 21.01 39.44 12.37
CA ASP A 252 19.74 40.15 12.11
C ASP A 252 19.64 40.68 10.67
N SER A 253 20.76 40.89 9.97
CA SER A 253 20.71 41.29 8.55
C SER A 253 20.45 40.11 7.61
N ILE A 254 20.39 38.88 8.12
CA ILE A 254 20.30 37.64 7.32
C ILE A 254 19.02 36.87 7.60
N VAL A 255 18.62 36.80 8.88
CA VAL A 255 17.42 36.08 9.32
C VAL A 255 16.57 36.99 10.20
N ASN A 256 15.27 36.98 9.96
CA ASN A 256 14.30 37.70 10.77
C ASN A 256 13.51 36.73 11.65
N ARG A 257 12.96 37.26 12.74
CA ARG A 257 12.05 36.50 13.59
C ARG A 257 10.80 36.08 12.79
N GLY A 258 10.47 34.79 12.87
CA GLY A 258 9.36 34.19 12.15
C GLY A 258 9.75 33.52 10.83
N ASP A 259 10.97 33.74 10.33
CA ASP A 259 11.47 33.09 9.12
C ASP A 259 11.53 31.57 9.31
N THR A 260 11.19 30.85 8.25
CA THR A 260 11.25 29.39 8.21
C THR A 260 12.49 28.94 7.44
N LEU A 261 13.28 28.05 8.02
CA LEU A 261 14.55 27.56 7.48
C LEU A 261 14.57 26.04 7.47
N PHE A 262 15.27 25.47 6.49
CA PHE A 262 15.66 24.06 6.54
C PHE A 262 17.05 23.96 7.13
N ALA A 263 17.21 23.11 8.15
CA ALA A 263 18.50 22.89 8.79
C ALA A 263 18.76 21.39 8.95
N ARG A 264 20.03 20.99 8.87
CA ARG A 264 20.46 19.64 9.24
C ARG A 264 20.77 19.57 10.73
N VAL A 265 20.37 18.49 11.37
CA VAL A 265 20.70 18.18 12.76
C VAL A 265 22.19 17.89 12.87
N MET A 266 22.90 18.56 13.75
CA MET A 266 24.30 18.27 14.05
C MET A 266 24.38 17.39 15.29
N LYS A 267 23.62 17.74 16.33
CA LYS A 267 23.66 17.04 17.61
C LYS A 267 22.36 17.20 18.38
N LEU A 268 21.92 16.13 19.03
CA LEU A 268 20.90 16.16 20.07
C LEU A 268 21.60 16.15 21.43
N ASN A 269 21.43 17.24 22.19
CA ASN A 269 21.92 17.34 23.56
C ASN A 269 20.76 17.14 24.53
N TYR A 270 21.05 16.49 25.66
CA TYR A 270 20.10 16.35 26.77
C TYR A 270 20.80 16.75 28.07
N ASP A 271 20.15 17.63 28.81
CA ASP A 271 20.56 18.06 30.14
C ASP A 271 19.36 17.96 31.08
N ASP A 272 19.52 17.36 32.26
CA ASP A 272 18.40 17.12 33.18
C ASP A 272 17.72 18.43 33.64
N MET A 273 18.42 19.58 33.62
CA MET A 273 17.86 20.89 33.97
C MET A 273 17.32 21.66 32.76
N ARG A 274 17.99 21.58 31.60
CA ARG A 274 17.62 22.37 30.40
C ARG A 274 16.74 21.62 29.41
N GLY A 275 16.60 20.30 29.57
CA GLY A 275 15.85 19.43 28.67
C GLY A 275 16.61 19.09 27.39
N PHE A 276 15.88 18.73 26.36
CA PHE A 276 16.44 18.45 25.04
C PHE A 276 16.68 19.73 24.25
N GLU A 277 17.88 19.89 23.72
CA GLU A 277 18.27 20.99 22.85
C GLU A 277 19.01 20.46 21.62
N LEU A 278 18.54 20.84 20.44
CA LEU A 278 19.16 20.47 19.16
C LEU A 278 20.16 21.54 18.71
N GLU A 279 21.31 21.09 18.24
CA GLU A 279 22.24 21.94 17.51
C GLU A 279 22.10 21.67 16.01
N LEU A 280 21.90 22.73 15.22
CA LEU A 280 21.51 22.65 13.82
C LEU A 280 22.45 23.46 12.91
N ALA A 281 22.48 23.11 11.63
CA ALA A 281 23.23 23.82 10.60
C ALA A 281 22.40 24.12 9.34
N CYS A 282 22.48 25.36 8.85
CA CYS A 282 21.75 25.87 7.69
C CYS A 282 22.69 26.24 6.52
N ARG A 283 23.99 25.99 6.66
CA ARG A 283 25.01 26.32 5.65
C ARG A 283 24.83 25.48 4.38
N SER A 284 24.88 26.12 3.21
CA SER A 284 24.52 25.48 1.93
C SER A 284 25.41 24.29 1.54
N ASP A 285 26.68 24.27 1.94
CA ASP A 285 27.59 23.13 1.76
C ASP A 285 27.16 21.93 2.60
N ILE A 286 26.79 22.15 3.87
CA ILE A 286 26.32 21.09 4.79
C ILE A 286 24.95 20.58 4.36
N LEU A 287 24.04 21.48 3.95
CA LEU A 287 22.71 21.10 3.47
C LEU A 287 22.80 20.20 2.22
N ASN A 288 23.71 20.52 1.29
CA ASN A 288 23.85 19.82 0.01
C ASN A 288 24.90 18.69 0.02
N ASP A 289 25.51 18.36 1.16
CA ASP A 289 26.49 17.27 1.27
C ASP A 289 25.82 15.89 1.23
N TRP A 290 25.52 15.45 0.01
CA TRP A 290 24.91 14.15 -0.26
C TRP A 290 25.80 12.99 0.23
N ASN A 291 27.10 13.05 -0.03
CA ASN A 291 28.00 11.93 0.26
C ASN A 291 28.11 11.69 1.76
N LYS A 292 28.15 12.75 2.58
CA LYS A 292 28.28 12.60 4.03
C LYS A 292 27.01 12.08 4.70
N TYR A 293 25.85 12.63 4.35
CA TYR A 293 24.62 12.36 5.10
C TYR A 293 23.66 11.43 4.37
N GLU A 294 23.44 11.64 3.06
CA GLU A 294 22.50 10.83 2.30
C GLU A 294 23.02 9.42 2.07
N GLN A 295 24.34 9.23 1.92
CA GLN A 295 24.91 7.88 1.87
C GLN A 295 24.73 7.14 3.20
N LYS A 296 24.90 7.83 4.34
CA LYS A 296 24.73 7.23 5.68
C LYS A 296 23.29 6.74 5.88
N TYR A 297 22.28 7.55 5.53
CA TYR A 297 20.88 7.22 5.79
C TYR A 297 20.20 6.43 4.67
N ASN A 298 20.65 6.54 3.42
CA ASN A 298 20.09 5.79 2.29
C ASN A 298 20.79 4.43 2.07
N VAL A 299 21.97 4.19 2.65
CA VAL A 299 22.69 2.89 2.52
C VAL A 299 22.64 2.06 3.82
N ALA A 300 22.52 2.67 5.00
CA ALA A 300 22.56 1.97 6.28
C ALA A 300 21.16 1.72 6.90
N GLN A 301 20.36 0.89 6.24
CA GLN A 301 19.54 -0.16 6.87
C GLN A 301 18.88 -0.98 5.76
N ARG A 302 19.68 -1.83 5.09
CA ARG A 302 19.14 -2.97 4.34
C ARG A 302 18.45 -3.89 5.36
N GLY A 303 17.14 -3.68 5.57
CA GLY A 303 16.31 -4.69 6.21
C GLY A 303 16.33 -5.98 5.37
N PRO A 304 15.94 -7.13 5.93
CA PRO A 304 15.88 -8.40 5.19
C PRO A 304 15.00 -8.37 3.92
N TYR A 305 14.21 -7.30 3.73
CA TYR A 305 13.25 -7.15 2.65
C TYR A 305 13.60 -6.05 1.61
N ASP A 306 14.69 -5.28 1.80
CA ASP A 306 15.08 -4.21 0.87
C ASP A 306 16.24 -4.63 -0.06
N THR A 307 15.98 -5.64 -0.89
CA THR A 307 16.91 -6.11 -1.94
C THR A 307 16.67 -5.47 -3.31
N CYS A 308 15.74 -4.53 -3.44
CA CYS A 308 15.33 -3.98 -4.74
C CYS A 308 16.05 -2.67 -5.15
N TYR A 309 16.84 -2.05 -4.27
CA TYR A 309 17.66 -0.89 -4.60
C TYR A 309 19.14 -1.14 -4.29
N GLU A 310 19.88 -1.63 -5.28
CA GLU A 310 21.33 -1.45 -5.30
C GLU A 310 21.63 0.01 -5.60
N PHE A 311 22.04 0.77 -4.58
CA PHE A 311 22.74 2.03 -4.82
C PHE A 311 24.06 1.71 -5.53
N ARG A 312 24.12 1.96 -6.84
CA ARG A 312 25.37 1.91 -7.61
C ARG A 312 25.95 3.31 -7.66
N PRO A 313 27.16 3.54 -7.11
CA PRO A 313 27.88 4.79 -7.31
C PRO A 313 27.98 5.08 -8.81
N ARG A 314 27.77 6.32 -9.23
CA ARG A 314 27.81 6.70 -10.65
C ARG A 314 29.13 6.32 -11.32
N GLU A 315 30.23 6.31 -10.56
CA GLU A 315 31.55 5.86 -11.01
C GLU A 315 31.60 4.34 -11.27
N ALA A 316 30.99 3.53 -10.41
CA ALA A 316 30.87 2.09 -10.61
C ALA A 316 29.96 1.77 -11.81
N GLU A 317 28.88 2.52 -11.97
CA GLU A 317 27.97 2.41 -13.12
C GLU A 317 28.67 2.81 -14.43
N LEU A 318 29.49 3.87 -14.42
CA LEU A 318 30.30 4.29 -15.57
C LEU A 318 31.38 3.25 -15.92
N ALA A 319 32.07 2.69 -14.93
CA ALA A 319 33.07 1.63 -15.13
C ALA A 319 32.43 0.35 -15.68
N GLU A 320 31.23 0.00 -15.22
CA GLU A 320 30.46 -1.13 -15.71
C GLU A 320 29.93 -0.87 -17.12
N ILE A 321 29.46 0.34 -17.44
CA ILE A 321 29.10 0.75 -18.81
C ILE A 321 30.30 0.67 -19.75
N GLU A 322 31.50 1.06 -19.29
CA GLU A 322 32.72 0.97 -20.07
C GLU A 322 33.16 -0.49 -20.28
N HIS A 323 33.03 -1.33 -19.24
CA HIS A 323 33.25 -2.78 -19.33
C HIS A 323 32.25 -3.44 -20.29
N ILE A 324 30.97 -3.07 -20.21
CA ILE A 324 29.91 -3.54 -21.12
C ILE A 324 30.19 -3.09 -22.55
N LYS A 325 30.64 -1.84 -22.78
CA LYS A 325 31.03 -1.37 -24.12
C LYS A 325 32.22 -2.15 -24.68
N LYS A 326 33.19 -2.49 -23.83
CA LYS A 326 34.33 -3.35 -24.19
C LYS A 326 33.89 -4.78 -24.50
N GLU A 327 32.99 -5.35 -23.71
CA GLU A 327 32.42 -6.68 -23.96
C GLU A 327 31.49 -6.71 -25.17
N GLU A 328 30.71 -5.66 -25.42
CA GLU A 328 29.87 -5.50 -26.61
C GLU A 328 30.75 -5.40 -27.87
N ALA A 329 31.84 -4.64 -27.82
CA ALA A 329 32.84 -4.60 -28.90
C ALA A 329 33.50 -5.96 -29.13
N ARG A 330 33.76 -6.72 -28.05
CA ARG A 330 34.34 -8.08 -28.10
C ARG A 330 33.33 -9.13 -28.60
N ALA A 331 32.07 -9.00 -28.24
CA ALA A 331 30.97 -9.86 -28.69
C ALA A 331 30.55 -9.60 -30.14
N LEU A 332 30.76 -8.37 -30.64
CA LEU A 332 30.56 -8.04 -32.06
C LEU A 332 31.64 -8.69 -32.96
N LEU A 333 32.80 -9.03 -32.39
CA LEU A 333 33.89 -9.80 -33.01
C LEU A 333 33.80 -11.32 -32.78
N GLY A 334 33.08 -11.78 -31.74
CA GLY A 334 33.00 -13.19 -31.35
C GLY A 334 31.59 -13.76 -31.48
N GLY A 335 31.30 -14.39 -32.61
CA GLY A 335 30.01 -15.03 -32.89
C GLY A 335 29.67 -16.17 -31.93
N ILE A 336 28.89 -15.89 -30.88
CA ILE A 336 28.15 -16.90 -30.10
C ILE A 336 26.74 -16.36 -29.84
N ALA A 337 25.80 -16.72 -30.73
CA ALA A 337 24.53 -16.00 -30.96
C ALA A 337 23.27 -16.61 -30.31
N GLY A 338 23.40 -17.61 -29.44
CA GLY A 338 22.24 -18.38 -28.94
C GLY A 338 21.60 -17.84 -27.66
N GLN A 339 22.37 -17.71 -26.59
CA GLN A 339 21.82 -17.52 -25.24
C GLN A 339 21.58 -16.04 -24.88
N THR A 340 22.39 -15.13 -25.45
CA THR A 340 22.26 -13.67 -25.27
C THR A 340 21.05 -13.07 -25.96
N LYS A 341 20.58 -13.63 -27.09
CA LYS A 341 19.39 -13.13 -27.79
C LYS A 341 18.10 -13.32 -26.99
N ALA A 342 17.97 -14.39 -26.22
CA ALA A 342 16.79 -14.64 -25.38
C ALA A 342 16.73 -13.66 -24.19
N MET A 343 17.86 -13.46 -23.52
CA MET A 343 18.00 -12.53 -22.40
C MET A 343 17.86 -11.06 -22.84
N MET A 344 18.41 -10.69 -24.01
CA MET A 344 18.22 -9.37 -24.63
C MET A 344 16.78 -9.14 -25.11
N LYS A 345 16.06 -10.17 -25.57
CA LYS A 345 14.62 -10.08 -25.91
C LYS A 345 13.76 -9.86 -24.67
N GLN A 346 14.14 -10.43 -23.53
CA GLN A 346 13.51 -10.17 -22.23
C GLN A 346 13.81 -8.75 -21.71
N ARG A 347 15.07 -8.29 -21.75
CA ARG A 347 15.44 -6.90 -21.38
C ARG A 347 14.83 -5.86 -22.33
N ARG A 348 14.72 -6.12 -23.64
CA ARG A 348 14.02 -5.25 -24.61
C ARG A 348 12.49 -5.23 -24.43
N LYS A 349 11.90 -6.26 -23.80
CA LYS A 349 10.49 -6.26 -23.37
C LYS A 349 10.28 -5.34 -22.16
N LEU A 350 11.24 -5.31 -21.23
CA LEU A 350 11.24 -4.39 -20.09
C LEU A 350 11.55 -2.94 -20.51
N SER A 351 12.46 -2.73 -21.48
CA SER A 351 12.89 -1.40 -21.93
C SER A 351 11.94 -0.68 -22.91
N ARG A 352 10.72 -1.19 -23.10
CA ARG A 352 9.68 -0.61 -23.97
C ARG A 352 8.43 -0.18 -23.21
N ALA A 353 8.44 -0.33 -21.90
CA ALA A 353 7.33 0.06 -21.04
C ALA A 353 7.34 1.58 -20.90
N PHE A 354 6.19 2.17 -21.18
CA PHE A 354 5.77 3.49 -20.72
C PHE A 354 6.28 3.79 -19.29
N VAL A 355 6.40 5.07 -18.94
CA VAL A 355 6.81 5.46 -17.59
C VAL A 355 5.67 5.13 -16.61
N HIS A 356 5.99 4.38 -15.56
CA HIS A 356 5.03 4.05 -14.51
C HIS A 356 4.59 5.33 -13.77
N ARG A 357 3.29 5.56 -13.63
CA ARG A 357 2.75 6.78 -13.04
C ARG A 357 1.95 6.47 -11.75
N PRO A 358 2.20 7.15 -10.63
CA PRO A 358 1.46 6.93 -9.38
C PRO A 358 0.09 7.65 -9.42
N ILE A 359 -0.77 7.28 -10.37
CA ILE A 359 -2.13 7.85 -10.50
C ILE A 359 -3.12 6.91 -9.84
N ALA A 360 -3.81 7.39 -8.81
CA ALA A 360 -4.82 6.62 -8.07
C ALA A 360 -6.20 6.80 -8.72
N HIS A 361 -6.58 5.90 -9.64
CA HIS A 361 -7.92 5.89 -10.24
C HIS A 361 -8.34 4.46 -10.64
N PRO A 362 -9.61 4.02 -10.43
CA PRO A 362 -10.03 2.62 -10.64
C PRO A 362 -9.84 2.10 -12.07
N LEU A 363 -10.02 2.96 -13.07
CA LEU A 363 -9.82 2.61 -14.48
C LEU A 363 -8.36 2.78 -14.94
N PHE A 364 -7.49 3.36 -14.12
CA PHE A 364 -6.09 3.61 -14.49
C PHE A 364 -5.21 2.40 -14.16
N LYS A 365 -4.42 1.94 -15.14
CA LYS A 365 -3.43 0.87 -14.97
C LYS A 365 -2.15 1.20 -15.72
N ASN A 366 -1.02 0.99 -15.06
CA ASN A 366 0.30 1.07 -15.67
C ASN A 366 0.55 -0.17 -16.56
N VAL A 367 -0.01 -0.17 -17.76
CA VAL A 367 0.10 -1.25 -18.75
C VAL A 367 0.33 -0.70 -20.16
N SER A 368 0.99 -1.48 -21.02
CA SER A 368 1.23 -1.09 -22.42
C SER A 368 -0.06 -1.18 -23.24
N HIS A 369 -0.08 -0.62 -24.46
CA HIS A 369 -1.23 -0.80 -25.37
C HIS A 369 -1.54 -2.28 -25.62
N GLY A 370 -0.51 -3.09 -25.86
CA GLY A 370 -0.68 -4.53 -26.10
C GLY A 370 -1.19 -5.28 -24.88
N ASP A 371 -0.72 -4.93 -23.68
CA ASP A 371 -1.17 -5.57 -22.44
C ASP A 371 -2.57 -5.11 -22.04
N ALA A 372 -2.94 -3.86 -22.33
CA ALA A 372 -4.30 -3.36 -22.18
C ALA A 372 -5.29 -4.09 -23.09
N MET A 373 -4.94 -4.32 -24.36
CA MET A 373 -5.76 -5.11 -25.29
C MET A 373 -6.00 -6.53 -24.76
N LYS A 374 -4.95 -7.22 -24.29
CA LYS A 374 -5.06 -8.55 -23.67
C LYS A 374 -5.93 -8.53 -22.41
N ALA A 375 -5.72 -7.56 -21.52
CA ALA A 375 -6.50 -7.44 -20.29
C ALA A 375 -7.98 -7.11 -20.55
N LEU A 376 -8.31 -6.57 -21.72
CA LEU A 376 -9.67 -6.29 -22.16
C LEU A 376 -10.28 -7.44 -22.96
N GLU A 377 -9.48 -8.36 -23.51
CA GLU A 377 -9.91 -9.43 -24.41
C GLU A 377 -10.99 -10.33 -23.80
N GLU A 378 -10.86 -10.68 -22.53
CA GLU A 378 -11.84 -11.50 -21.79
C GLU A 378 -13.00 -10.68 -21.20
N LYS A 379 -12.95 -9.35 -21.25
CA LYS A 379 -13.96 -8.48 -20.62
C LYS A 379 -15.14 -8.18 -21.55
N LYS A 380 -16.24 -7.67 -20.98
CA LYS A 380 -17.42 -7.26 -21.76
C LYS A 380 -17.14 -6.04 -22.67
N PRO A 381 -17.81 -5.94 -23.84
CA PRO A 381 -17.85 -4.72 -24.65
C PRO A 381 -18.17 -3.48 -23.83
N GLY A 382 -17.51 -2.37 -24.15
CA GLY A 382 -17.61 -1.11 -23.42
C GLY A 382 -16.71 -0.99 -22.19
N THR A 383 -15.98 -2.04 -21.80
CA THR A 383 -14.99 -1.90 -20.73
C THR A 383 -13.77 -1.10 -21.20
N ALA A 384 -13.34 -0.13 -20.40
CA ALA A 384 -12.19 0.73 -20.68
C ALA A 384 -11.06 0.56 -19.66
N ILE A 385 -9.83 0.82 -20.11
CA ILE A 385 -8.63 0.97 -19.28
C ILE A 385 -7.93 2.27 -19.69
N ILE A 386 -7.67 3.14 -18.72
CA ILE A 386 -6.81 4.31 -18.87
C ILE A 386 -5.37 3.85 -18.59
N ARG A 387 -4.44 4.19 -19.47
CA ARG A 387 -3.03 3.80 -19.36
C ARG A 387 -2.11 4.96 -19.73
N PRO A 388 -0.84 4.93 -19.28
CA PRO A 388 0.17 5.85 -19.77
C PRO A 388 0.35 5.77 -21.29
N SER A 389 0.65 6.90 -21.91
CA SER A 389 1.17 6.91 -23.28
C SER A 389 2.60 6.38 -23.31
N VAL A 390 2.91 5.58 -24.34
CA VAL A 390 4.26 5.05 -24.57
C VAL A 390 5.20 6.14 -25.07
N ARG A 391 4.65 7.20 -25.68
CA ARG A 391 5.43 8.21 -26.42
C ARG A 391 5.77 9.44 -25.58
N THR A 392 4.92 9.82 -24.62
CA THR A 392 5.03 11.09 -23.90
C THR A 392 4.44 10.97 -22.49
N THR A 393 5.01 11.68 -21.52
CA THR A 393 4.43 11.83 -20.17
C THR A 393 3.28 12.84 -20.14
N GLU A 394 3.13 13.66 -21.18
CA GLU A 394 2.06 14.65 -21.37
C GLU A 394 0.75 14.05 -21.89
N LYS A 395 0.69 12.73 -22.10
CA LYS A 395 -0.51 12.08 -22.63
C LYS A 395 -0.84 10.81 -21.87
N LEU A 396 -2.14 10.60 -21.68
CA LEU A 396 -2.72 9.31 -21.34
C LEU A 396 -3.43 8.73 -22.57
N SER A 397 -3.72 7.44 -22.52
CA SER A 397 -4.55 6.79 -23.53
C SER A 397 -5.65 5.99 -22.86
N VAL A 398 -6.87 6.11 -23.38
CA VAL A 398 -8.00 5.25 -23.00
C VAL A 398 -8.16 4.18 -24.06
N THR A 399 -7.94 2.93 -23.68
CA THR A 399 -8.18 1.77 -24.55
C THR A 399 -9.49 1.12 -24.11
N LEU A 400 -10.42 0.92 -25.05
CA LEU A 400 -11.76 0.39 -24.82
C LEU A 400 -12.06 -0.76 -25.78
N LYS A 401 -12.75 -1.79 -25.28
CA LYS A 401 -13.18 -2.94 -26.09
C LYS A 401 -14.51 -2.66 -26.81
N ILE A 402 -14.53 -2.79 -28.13
CA ILE A 402 -15.75 -2.72 -28.94
C ILE A 402 -16.33 -4.12 -29.12
N CYS A 403 -15.56 -5.01 -29.76
CA CYS A 403 -15.89 -6.42 -29.98
C CYS A 403 -14.61 -7.25 -29.75
N ASP A 404 -14.73 -8.57 -29.73
CA ASP A 404 -13.57 -9.45 -29.69
C ASP A 404 -12.67 -9.18 -30.90
N GLY A 405 -11.40 -8.87 -30.64
CA GLY A 405 -10.42 -8.47 -31.66
C GLY A 405 -10.47 -6.99 -32.10
N ILE A 406 -11.48 -6.20 -31.68
CA ILE A 406 -11.63 -4.78 -32.08
C ILE A 406 -11.61 -3.87 -30.84
N PHE A 407 -10.58 -3.03 -30.75
CA PHE A 407 -10.36 -2.10 -29.63
C PHE A 407 -10.22 -0.67 -30.15
N ALA A 408 -10.84 0.29 -29.47
CA ALA A 408 -10.65 1.72 -29.72
C ALA A 408 -9.64 2.29 -28.73
N SER A 409 -8.77 3.18 -29.21
CA SER A 409 -7.84 3.93 -28.36
C SER A 409 -8.01 5.42 -28.61
N HIS A 410 -8.27 6.18 -27.55
CA HIS A 410 -8.34 7.65 -27.58
C HIS A 410 -7.17 8.23 -26.78
N GLU A 411 -6.59 9.33 -27.25
CA GLU A 411 -5.54 10.07 -26.53
C GLU A 411 -6.17 11.15 -25.65
N ILE A 412 -5.69 11.28 -24.41
CA ILE A 412 -5.98 12.38 -23.49
C ILE A 412 -4.69 13.19 -23.37
N ILE A 413 -4.78 14.50 -23.58
CA ILE A 413 -3.65 15.43 -23.46
C ILE A 413 -3.70 16.06 -22.07
N GLU A 414 -2.61 15.97 -21.31
CA GLU A 414 -2.48 16.57 -19.99
C GLU A 414 -1.84 17.96 -20.13
N LYS A 415 -2.59 19.01 -19.80
CA LYS A 415 -2.07 20.39 -19.80
C LYS A 415 -1.34 20.68 -18.47
N GLY A 416 -0.67 21.84 -18.40
CA GLY A 416 -0.01 22.31 -17.17
C GLY A 416 1.36 21.67 -16.87
N LYS A 417 1.87 20.79 -17.73
CA LYS A 417 3.26 20.30 -17.65
C LYS A 417 4.17 21.21 -18.44
N GLN A 418 5.07 21.92 -17.75
CA GLN A 418 6.11 22.69 -18.43
C GLN A 418 7.10 21.71 -19.08
N SER A 419 7.31 21.84 -20.38
CA SER A 419 8.47 21.25 -21.04
C SER A 419 9.68 22.05 -20.59
N ASP A 420 10.68 21.39 -19.98
CA ASP A 420 11.98 22.03 -19.73
C ASP A 420 12.51 22.55 -21.08
N GLU A 421 12.62 23.87 -21.24
CA GLU A 421 13.16 24.51 -22.46
C GLU A 421 14.62 24.10 -22.76
N ASP A 422 15.26 23.36 -21.85
CA ASP A 422 16.65 22.87 -21.92
C ASP A 422 16.82 21.50 -22.61
N GLY A 423 15.78 20.92 -23.22
CA GLY A 423 15.93 19.70 -24.02
C GLY A 423 16.35 18.44 -23.25
N ARG A 424 16.19 18.41 -21.93
CA ARG A 424 16.34 17.19 -21.11
C ARG A 424 15.15 16.26 -21.30
N ASP A 425 15.39 14.94 -21.22
CA ASP A 425 14.35 13.92 -21.42
C ASP A 425 13.18 14.15 -20.43
N PRO A 426 11.96 14.47 -20.91
CA PRO A 426 10.81 14.83 -20.06
C PRO A 426 10.31 13.68 -19.15
N ARG A 427 10.96 12.52 -19.23
CA ARG A 427 10.74 11.35 -18.37
C ARG A 427 11.46 11.42 -17.02
N ILE A 428 12.29 12.44 -16.77
CA ILE A 428 13.22 12.47 -15.62
C ILE A 428 12.80 13.47 -14.52
N ALA A 429 11.94 14.45 -14.81
CA ALA A 429 11.47 15.40 -13.81
C ALA A 429 10.38 14.80 -12.89
N PRO A 430 10.51 14.86 -11.54
CA PRO A 430 9.51 14.31 -10.61
C PRO A 430 8.10 14.94 -10.80
N THR A 431 8.04 16.20 -11.21
CA THR A 431 6.81 16.96 -11.51
C THR A 431 6.11 16.48 -12.79
N SER A 432 6.80 15.82 -13.72
CA SER A 432 6.18 15.32 -14.98
C SER A 432 5.41 14.00 -14.79
N LEU A 433 5.60 13.32 -13.64
CA LEU A 433 4.95 12.05 -13.29
C LEU A 433 3.57 12.21 -12.65
N ALA A 434 3.25 13.38 -12.12
CA ALA A 434 1.91 13.72 -11.61
C ALA A 434 0.92 13.97 -12.76
N LEU A 435 -0.37 13.72 -12.53
CA LEU A 435 -1.43 13.99 -13.51
C LEU A 435 -1.45 15.50 -13.83
N GLY A 436 -1.31 15.87 -15.10
CA GLY A 436 -1.41 17.27 -15.54
C GLY A 436 -2.86 17.69 -15.74
N ILE A 437 -3.19 18.91 -15.35
CA ILE A 437 -4.54 19.48 -15.36
C ILE A 437 -4.50 20.81 -16.14
N PRO A 438 -5.51 21.13 -16.97
CA PRO A 438 -6.68 20.30 -17.32
C PRO A 438 -6.37 19.16 -18.31
N LEU A 439 -7.24 18.16 -18.35
CA LEU A 439 -7.22 17.05 -19.31
C LEU A 439 -8.01 17.43 -20.55
N GLU A 440 -7.39 17.39 -21.73
CA GLU A 440 -8.03 17.70 -23.01
C GLU A 440 -8.29 16.43 -23.82
N VAL A 441 -9.52 16.27 -24.30
CA VAL A 441 -9.93 15.20 -25.24
C VAL A 441 -10.44 15.82 -26.53
N GLU A 442 -10.04 15.23 -27.66
CA GLU A 442 -10.49 15.67 -28.98
C GLU A 442 -11.50 14.69 -29.60
N GLU A 443 -12.70 15.16 -29.92
CA GLU A 443 -13.74 14.40 -30.61
C GLU A 443 -14.00 14.93 -32.03
N ALA A 444 -14.74 14.17 -32.85
CA ALA A 444 -15.14 14.61 -34.18
C ALA A 444 -16.19 15.74 -34.12
N ARG A 445 -15.91 16.87 -34.80
CA ARG A 445 -16.82 18.04 -34.85
C ARG A 445 -17.89 17.88 -35.93
N PRO A 446 -19.13 18.41 -35.73
CA PRO A 446 -20.10 18.54 -36.81
C PRO A 446 -19.62 19.53 -37.89
N GLY A 447 -19.80 19.18 -39.16
CA GLY A 447 -19.37 20.01 -40.30
C GLY A 447 -19.00 19.19 -41.56
N LYS A 448 -18.71 19.89 -42.67
CA LYS A 448 -18.24 19.28 -43.92
C LYS A 448 -16.78 18.82 -43.83
N ASP A 449 -16.00 19.43 -42.95
CA ASP A 449 -14.59 19.14 -42.76
C ASP A 449 -14.41 17.92 -41.85
N ALA A 450 -14.29 16.74 -42.44
CA ALA A 450 -14.15 15.46 -41.72
C ALA A 450 -12.91 15.35 -40.80
N LYS A 451 -11.99 16.33 -40.87
CA LYS A 451 -10.77 16.46 -40.06
C LYS A 451 -10.90 17.45 -38.89
N ALA A 452 -11.95 18.26 -38.83
CA ALA A 452 -12.15 19.20 -37.74
C ALA A 452 -12.47 18.44 -36.44
N LYS A 453 -11.79 18.80 -35.36
CA LYS A 453 -11.97 18.21 -34.04
C LYS A 453 -12.50 19.25 -33.06
N GLU A 454 -13.30 18.78 -32.12
CA GLU A 454 -13.83 19.57 -31.00
C GLU A 454 -13.10 19.17 -29.73
N LYS A 455 -12.60 20.16 -28.99
CA LYS A 455 -11.80 19.97 -27.78
C LYS A 455 -12.71 20.14 -26.57
N SER A 456 -12.65 19.18 -25.65
CA SER A 456 -13.28 19.26 -24.33
C SER A 456 -12.20 19.18 -23.28
N GLU A 457 -12.26 20.06 -22.28
CA GLU A 457 -11.31 20.11 -21.16
C GLU A 457 -12.02 19.64 -19.88
N PHE A 458 -11.29 18.91 -19.03
CA PHE A 458 -11.77 18.32 -17.78
C PHE A 458 -10.78 18.60 -16.64
N GLU A 459 -11.27 18.78 -15.42
CA GLU A 459 -10.45 19.11 -14.25
C GLU A 459 -9.75 17.87 -13.67
N ASP A 460 -10.42 16.72 -13.68
CA ASP A 460 -9.87 15.46 -13.17
C ASP A 460 -10.33 14.22 -13.99
N LEU A 461 -9.85 13.04 -13.58
CA LEU A 461 -10.20 11.79 -14.25
C LEU A 461 -11.64 11.34 -14.00
N ASP A 462 -12.24 11.67 -12.85
CA ASP A 462 -13.59 11.26 -12.49
C ASP A 462 -14.61 12.05 -13.33
N GLU A 463 -14.39 13.36 -13.51
CA GLU A 463 -15.17 14.21 -14.41
C GLU A 463 -15.04 13.77 -15.86
N LEU A 464 -13.81 13.45 -16.32
CA LEU A 464 -13.58 12.92 -17.67
C LEU A 464 -14.34 11.61 -17.90
N VAL A 465 -14.35 10.73 -16.90
CA VAL A 465 -15.04 9.44 -17.00
C VAL A 465 -16.55 9.64 -17.05
N ALA A 466 -17.11 10.42 -16.13
CA ALA A 466 -18.56 10.64 -16.04
C ALA A 466 -19.13 11.45 -17.22
N THR A 467 -18.40 12.48 -17.67
CA THR A 467 -18.89 13.43 -18.66
C THR A 467 -18.61 12.98 -20.10
N TRP A 468 -17.49 12.29 -20.34
CA TRP A 468 -17.09 11.88 -21.68
C TRP A 468 -17.11 10.37 -21.90
N LEU A 469 -16.39 9.60 -21.09
CA LEU A 469 -16.19 8.17 -21.35
C LEU A 469 -17.48 7.35 -21.21
N GLU A 470 -18.28 7.60 -20.17
CA GLU A 470 -19.53 6.89 -19.92
C GLU A 470 -20.59 7.15 -21.02
N PRO A 471 -20.91 8.42 -21.40
CA PRO A 471 -21.81 8.70 -22.52
C PRO A 471 -21.33 8.12 -23.85
N TRP A 472 -20.02 8.22 -24.13
CA TRP A 472 -19.44 7.64 -25.34
C TRP A 472 -19.62 6.11 -25.37
N THR A 473 -19.37 5.45 -24.23
CA THR A 473 -19.55 3.99 -24.08
C THR A 473 -21.02 3.58 -24.19
N ALA A 474 -21.94 4.37 -23.63
CA ALA A 474 -23.38 4.13 -23.75
C ALA A 474 -23.84 4.20 -25.21
N ASN A 475 -23.37 5.20 -25.97
CA ASN A 475 -23.65 5.33 -27.40
C ASN A 475 -23.10 4.14 -28.19
N LEU A 476 -21.85 3.73 -27.93
CA LEU A 476 -21.26 2.53 -28.53
C LEU A 476 -22.13 1.28 -28.27
N LEU A 477 -22.51 1.04 -27.02
CA LEU A 477 -23.30 -0.12 -26.64
C LEU A 477 -24.69 -0.10 -27.30
N SER A 478 -25.26 1.07 -27.57
CA SER A 478 -26.54 1.17 -28.30
C SER A 478 -26.44 0.66 -29.74
N VAL A 479 -25.27 0.84 -30.40
CA VAL A 479 -25.00 0.27 -31.74
C VAL A 479 -24.88 -1.24 -31.66
N ILE A 480 -24.10 -1.73 -30.70
CA ILE A 480 -23.86 -3.17 -30.53
C ILE A 480 -25.16 -3.92 -30.20
N LYS A 481 -26.05 -3.30 -29.43
CA LYS A 481 -27.37 -3.87 -29.06
C LYS A 481 -28.39 -3.82 -30.19
N ASP A 482 -28.17 -3.00 -31.23
CA ASP A 482 -29.13 -2.85 -32.31
C ASP A 482 -29.29 -4.17 -33.10
N PRO A 483 -30.52 -4.63 -33.39
CA PRO A 483 -30.74 -5.87 -34.16
C PRO A 483 -30.17 -5.84 -35.58
N LYS A 484 -29.91 -4.65 -36.13
CA LYS A 484 -29.31 -4.45 -37.46
C LYS A 484 -27.79 -4.42 -37.39
N PHE A 485 -27.17 -4.48 -36.21
CA PHE A 485 -25.74 -4.69 -36.07
C PHE A 485 -25.39 -6.16 -36.26
N TYR A 486 -24.65 -6.45 -37.33
CA TYR A 486 -24.29 -7.81 -37.71
C TYR A 486 -23.10 -8.30 -36.87
N LYS A 487 -23.40 -9.23 -35.97
CA LYS A 487 -22.45 -9.87 -35.06
C LYS A 487 -22.71 -11.38 -34.97
N GLN A 488 -21.72 -12.11 -34.48
CA GLN A 488 -21.84 -13.50 -34.08
C GLN A 488 -21.23 -13.68 -32.69
N THR A 489 -21.67 -14.71 -31.98
CA THR A 489 -21.05 -15.08 -30.72
C THR A 489 -19.70 -15.71 -30.98
N ASN A 490 -18.71 -15.41 -30.14
CA ASN A 490 -17.39 -16.03 -30.26
C ASN A 490 -17.52 -17.55 -30.03
N PRO A 491 -16.99 -18.40 -30.94
CA PRO A 491 -17.01 -19.86 -30.76
C PRO A 491 -16.41 -20.31 -29.41
N ASP A 492 -15.37 -19.60 -28.95
CA ASP A 492 -14.64 -19.91 -27.72
C ASP A 492 -15.32 -19.36 -26.44
N ALA A 493 -16.51 -18.78 -26.57
CA ALA A 493 -17.28 -18.31 -25.43
C ALA A 493 -17.88 -19.49 -24.64
N SER A 494 -17.74 -19.46 -23.32
CA SER A 494 -18.45 -20.33 -22.37
C SER A 494 -19.97 -20.13 -22.46
N LYS A 495 -20.73 -21.05 -21.86
CA LYS A 495 -22.21 -20.98 -21.88
C LYS A 495 -22.71 -19.70 -21.22
N GLU A 496 -22.12 -19.31 -20.09
CA GLU A 496 -22.48 -18.08 -19.37
C GLU A 496 -22.15 -16.82 -20.20
N GLU A 497 -21.02 -16.80 -20.90
CA GLU A 497 -20.63 -15.67 -21.77
C GLU A 497 -21.50 -15.54 -23.01
N ARG A 498 -21.99 -16.67 -23.54
CA ARG A 498 -22.94 -16.72 -24.66
C ARG A 498 -24.27 -16.11 -24.25
N ASP A 499 -24.79 -16.48 -23.07
CA ASP A 499 -26.06 -15.98 -22.54
C ASP A 499 -25.97 -14.50 -22.16
N ALA A 500 -24.82 -14.05 -21.63
CA ALA A 500 -24.59 -12.66 -21.25
C ALA A 500 -24.22 -11.73 -22.44
N GLY A 501 -23.94 -12.29 -23.62
CA GLY A 501 -23.55 -11.53 -24.81
C GLY A 501 -22.21 -10.77 -24.66
N THR A 502 -21.30 -11.30 -23.85
CA THR A 502 -20.03 -10.64 -23.48
C THR A 502 -18.88 -10.91 -24.44
N ARG A 503 -18.95 -11.99 -25.23
CA ARG A 503 -17.91 -12.39 -26.20
C ARG A 503 -18.50 -12.41 -27.61
N ILE A 504 -18.43 -11.26 -28.28
CA ILE A 504 -19.05 -11.01 -29.58
C ILE A 504 -18.00 -10.66 -30.63
N ILE A 505 -18.11 -11.26 -31.82
CA ILE A 505 -17.30 -10.95 -32.98
C ILE A 505 -18.17 -10.17 -33.96
N ALA A 506 -17.72 -8.97 -34.36
CA ALA A 506 -18.38 -8.21 -35.42
C ALA A 506 -18.12 -8.88 -36.77
N LEU A 507 -19.14 -8.99 -37.62
CA LEU A 507 -18.94 -9.50 -38.97
C LEU A 507 -18.17 -8.48 -39.83
N THR A 508 -17.37 -8.98 -40.76
CA THR A 508 -16.63 -8.13 -41.70
C THR A 508 -17.60 -7.40 -42.66
N PRO A 509 -17.22 -6.23 -43.22
CA PRO A 509 -18.04 -5.55 -44.21
C PRO A 509 -18.44 -6.45 -45.38
N GLU A 510 -17.57 -7.36 -45.81
CA GLU A 510 -17.80 -8.34 -46.87
C GLU A 510 -18.90 -9.35 -46.49
N ASP A 511 -18.82 -9.93 -45.29
CA ASP A 511 -19.82 -10.87 -44.77
C ASP A 511 -21.20 -10.21 -44.63
N VAL A 512 -21.22 -8.96 -44.15
CA VAL A 512 -22.45 -8.18 -44.03
C VAL A 512 -23.02 -7.89 -45.41
N GLN A 513 -22.19 -7.49 -46.38
CA GLN A 513 -22.62 -7.29 -47.75
C GLN A 513 -23.25 -8.55 -48.35
N TYR A 514 -22.66 -9.73 -48.11
CA TYR A 514 -23.20 -11.01 -48.54
C TYR A 514 -24.59 -11.26 -47.93
N LYS A 515 -24.74 -11.13 -46.61
CA LYS A 515 -26.03 -11.31 -45.91
C LYS A 515 -27.09 -10.30 -46.36
N LEU A 516 -26.70 -9.07 -46.72
CA LEU A 516 -27.64 -8.08 -47.27
C LEU A 516 -28.12 -8.47 -48.68
N LYS A 517 -27.25 -9.04 -49.52
CA LYS A 517 -27.63 -9.58 -50.84
C LYS A 517 -28.62 -10.74 -50.70
N GLU A 518 -28.38 -11.67 -49.78
CA GLU A 518 -29.32 -12.77 -49.50
C GLU A 518 -30.69 -12.26 -49.05
N LYS A 519 -30.73 -11.33 -48.09
CA LYS A 519 -32.01 -10.73 -47.62
C LYS A 519 -32.75 -9.98 -48.73
N LYS A 520 -32.02 -9.34 -49.65
CA LYS A 520 -32.62 -8.68 -50.82
C LYS A 520 -33.14 -9.69 -51.84
N ALA A 521 -32.43 -10.79 -52.07
CA ALA A 521 -32.87 -11.86 -52.98
C ALA A 521 -34.09 -12.62 -52.42
N ALA A 522 -34.13 -12.85 -51.11
CA ALA A 522 -35.25 -13.50 -50.43
C ALA A 522 -36.52 -12.63 -50.39
N ASN A 523 -36.39 -11.31 -50.61
CA ASN A 523 -37.53 -10.40 -50.65
C ASN A 523 -37.91 -10.06 -52.10
N ALA A 524 -39.09 -10.50 -52.54
CA ALA A 524 -39.56 -10.30 -53.91
C ALA A 524 -39.81 -8.82 -54.28
N SER A 525 -39.87 -7.91 -53.30
CA SER A 525 -40.13 -6.49 -53.56
C SER A 525 -38.89 -5.78 -54.13
N LYS A 526 -39.04 -5.24 -55.35
CA LYS A 526 -38.03 -4.38 -55.98
C LYS A 526 -37.71 -3.14 -55.15
N SER A 527 -38.66 -2.62 -54.37
CA SER A 527 -38.48 -1.43 -53.51
C SER A 527 -37.86 -1.73 -52.14
N TYR A 528 -37.74 -3.00 -51.74
CA TYR A 528 -37.14 -3.38 -50.45
C TYR A 528 -35.68 -2.93 -50.34
N ILE A 529 -35.26 -2.38 -49.20
CA ILE A 529 -33.88 -1.98 -48.98
C ILE A 529 -33.33 -2.83 -47.85
N ALA A 530 -32.38 -3.70 -48.17
CA ALA A 530 -31.63 -4.43 -47.15
C ALA A 530 -30.57 -3.49 -46.58
N TRP A 531 -30.52 -3.32 -45.26
CA TRP A 531 -29.50 -2.49 -44.61
C TRP A 531 -29.07 -3.08 -43.26
N GLY A 532 -27.86 -2.72 -42.83
CA GLY A 532 -27.23 -3.20 -41.61
C GLY A 532 -26.09 -2.30 -41.14
N LEU A 533 -25.64 -2.53 -39.91
CA LEU A 533 -24.49 -1.87 -39.28
C LEU A 533 -23.35 -2.87 -39.10
N CYS A 534 -22.11 -2.43 -39.34
CA CYS A 534 -20.91 -3.21 -39.04
C CYS A 534 -19.74 -2.32 -38.59
N CYS A 535 -18.77 -2.91 -37.90
CA CYS A 535 -17.57 -2.21 -37.46
C CYS A 535 -16.66 -1.87 -38.65
N ILE A 536 -15.90 -0.78 -38.53
CA ILE A 536 -14.79 -0.48 -39.42
C ILE A 536 -13.49 -0.89 -38.71
N PRO A 537 -12.81 -1.97 -39.11
CA PRO A 537 -11.61 -2.44 -38.42
C PRO A 537 -10.51 -1.36 -38.32
N ASP A 538 -10.33 -0.59 -39.40
CA ASP A 538 -9.29 0.45 -39.49
C ASP A 538 -9.68 1.76 -38.80
N GLN A 539 -10.95 1.91 -38.39
CA GLN A 539 -11.44 3.10 -37.68
C GLN A 539 -12.30 2.70 -36.48
N PRO A 540 -11.70 2.15 -35.41
CA PRO A 540 -12.42 1.77 -34.20
C PRO A 540 -13.20 2.95 -33.61
N GLY A 541 -14.49 2.74 -33.32
CA GLY A 541 -15.42 3.79 -32.89
C GLY A 541 -16.23 4.41 -34.04
N SER A 542 -15.94 4.01 -35.28
CA SER A 542 -16.77 4.30 -36.45
C SER A 542 -17.42 3.01 -36.99
N PHE A 543 -18.62 3.16 -37.54
CA PHE A 543 -19.44 2.07 -38.05
C PHE A 543 -19.90 2.36 -39.47
N TYR A 544 -19.95 1.34 -40.32
CA TYR A 544 -20.64 1.47 -41.59
C TYR A 544 -22.13 1.23 -41.41
N LEU A 545 -22.93 2.16 -41.92
CA LEU A 545 -24.31 1.93 -42.32
C LEU A 545 -24.28 1.45 -43.77
N MET A 546 -24.39 0.14 -43.93
CA MET A 546 -24.40 -0.53 -45.23
C MET A 546 -25.84 -0.69 -45.70
N HIS A 547 -26.12 -0.32 -46.94
CA HIS A 547 -27.44 -0.50 -47.52
C HIS A 547 -27.36 -0.94 -48.99
N LEU A 548 -28.31 -1.78 -49.37
CA LEU A 548 -28.42 -2.40 -50.68
C LEU A 548 -29.83 -2.19 -51.21
N HIS A 549 -29.91 -1.38 -52.26
CA HIS A 549 -31.17 -1.09 -52.95
C HIS A 549 -31.32 -1.89 -54.24
N ASN A 550 -30.28 -1.84 -55.06
CA ASN A 550 -30.15 -2.56 -56.32
C ASN A 550 -29.00 -3.56 -56.18
N LYS A 551 -28.11 -3.67 -57.18
CA LYS A 551 -26.95 -4.56 -57.14
C LYS A 551 -25.75 -3.98 -56.36
N THR A 552 -25.73 -2.66 -56.16
CA THR A 552 -24.61 -1.94 -55.53
C THR A 552 -24.87 -1.72 -54.04
N CYS A 553 -23.93 -2.18 -53.20
CA CYS A 553 -23.95 -1.90 -51.77
C CYS A 553 -23.26 -0.56 -51.52
N MET A 554 -23.97 0.36 -50.87
CA MET A 554 -23.45 1.66 -50.47
C MET A 554 -23.11 1.63 -48.99
N GLN A 555 -22.04 2.35 -48.62
CA GLN A 555 -21.53 2.44 -47.26
C GLN A 555 -21.52 3.91 -46.85
N GLU A 556 -22.14 4.23 -45.72
CA GLU A 556 -22.06 5.55 -45.10
C GLU A 556 -21.50 5.40 -43.68
N THR A 557 -20.63 6.31 -43.25
CA THR A 557 -19.96 6.20 -41.94
C THR A 557 -20.72 6.92 -40.85
N ILE A 558 -20.93 6.25 -39.73
CA ILE A 558 -21.43 6.81 -38.47
C ILE A 558 -20.28 6.81 -37.47
N ARG A 559 -19.96 7.95 -36.87
CA ARG A 559 -18.94 8.05 -35.81
C ARG A 559 -19.60 8.23 -34.45
N VAL A 560 -19.15 7.49 -33.46
CA VAL A 560 -19.61 7.62 -32.07
C VAL A 560 -18.92 8.83 -31.42
N THR A 561 -19.69 9.65 -30.72
CA THR A 561 -19.21 10.75 -29.88
C THR A 561 -19.88 10.69 -28.51
N SER A 562 -19.36 11.42 -27.53
CA SER A 562 -19.99 11.55 -26.20
C SER A 562 -21.42 12.10 -26.29
N ARG A 563 -21.67 13.02 -27.23
CA ARG A 563 -22.98 13.67 -27.46
C ARG A 563 -23.94 12.91 -28.37
N GLY A 564 -23.51 11.78 -28.96
CA GLY A 564 -24.36 10.94 -29.81
C GLY A 564 -23.62 10.37 -31.02
N PHE A 565 -24.19 10.57 -32.22
CA PHE A 565 -23.72 9.98 -33.46
C PHE A 565 -23.54 11.03 -34.54
N LEU A 566 -22.31 11.19 -35.02
CA LEU A 566 -22.02 12.03 -36.18
C LEU A 566 -22.32 11.26 -37.46
N PHE A 567 -23.27 11.77 -38.23
CA PHE A 567 -23.70 11.19 -39.51
C PHE A 567 -23.97 12.31 -40.53
N GLN A 568 -23.34 12.23 -41.70
CA GLN A 568 -23.44 13.23 -42.77
C GLN A 568 -23.20 14.69 -42.31
N GLY A 569 -22.28 14.88 -41.37
CA GLY A 569 -21.90 16.21 -40.84
C GLY A 569 -22.79 16.74 -39.70
N THR A 570 -23.84 16.01 -39.31
CA THR A 570 -24.75 16.40 -38.22
C THR A 570 -24.65 15.40 -37.06
N ILE A 571 -24.67 15.89 -35.81
CA ILE A 571 -24.73 15.05 -34.62
C ILE A 571 -26.19 14.77 -34.26
N TYR A 572 -26.53 13.50 -34.12
CA TYR A 572 -27.83 13.04 -33.64
C TYR A 572 -27.67 12.45 -32.24
N ALA A 573 -28.53 12.87 -31.30
CA ALA A 573 -28.45 12.44 -29.89
C ALA A 573 -28.70 10.94 -29.65
N SER A 574 -29.17 10.18 -30.64
CA SER A 574 -29.42 8.73 -30.49
C SER A 574 -29.33 8.02 -31.83
N LEU A 575 -28.97 6.73 -31.80
CA LEU A 575 -28.86 5.91 -33.00
C LEU A 575 -30.18 5.83 -33.77
N LYS A 576 -31.30 5.78 -33.06
CA LYS A 576 -32.64 5.79 -33.67
C LYS A 576 -32.88 7.05 -34.49
N LYS A 577 -32.51 8.23 -33.99
CA LYS A 577 -32.61 9.50 -34.74
C LYS A 577 -31.69 9.50 -35.95
N THR A 578 -30.48 8.96 -35.83
CA THR A 578 -29.55 8.78 -36.96
C THR A 578 -30.14 7.90 -38.06
N ILE A 579 -30.73 6.78 -37.68
CA ILE A 579 -31.38 5.85 -38.62
C ILE A 579 -32.59 6.49 -39.28
N LEU A 580 -33.42 7.24 -38.54
CA LEU A 580 -34.55 7.98 -39.11
C LEU A 580 -34.09 9.05 -40.10
N ALA A 581 -33.00 9.76 -39.79
CA ALA A 581 -32.40 10.73 -40.69
C ALA A 581 -31.85 10.06 -41.96
N PHE A 582 -31.18 8.92 -41.83
CA PHE A 582 -30.78 8.09 -42.97
C PHE A 582 -31.98 7.71 -43.83
N GLN A 583 -33.04 7.15 -43.22
CA GLN A 583 -34.25 6.74 -43.94
C GLN A 583 -34.91 7.91 -44.68
N SER A 584 -35.04 9.08 -44.02
CA SER A 584 -35.62 10.28 -44.62
C SER A 584 -34.76 10.83 -45.77
N ASN A 585 -33.45 10.95 -45.56
CA ASN A 585 -32.50 11.41 -46.59
C ASN A 585 -32.47 10.45 -47.78
N TYR A 586 -32.60 9.15 -47.51
CA TYR A 586 -32.67 8.13 -48.53
C TYR A 586 -33.95 8.22 -49.37
N MET A 587 -35.11 8.38 -48.73
CA MET A 587 -36.39 8.57 -49.41
C MET A 587 -36.35 9.85 -50.27
N LYS A 588 -35.81 10.95 -49.73
CA LYS A 588 -35.62 12.20 -50.48
C LYS A 588 -34.72 12.01 -51.71
N LYS A 589 -33.56 11.35 -51.57
CA LYS A 589 -32.67 11.00 -52.71
C LYS A 589 -33.36 10.09 -53.75
N MET A 590 -34.37 9.30 -53.36
CA MET A 590 -35.15 8.47 -54.28
C MET A 590 -36.25 9.24 -54.99
N ASP A 591 -36.96 10.11 -54.28
CA ASP A 591 -37.97 10.99 -54.87
C ASP A 591 -37.33 12.01 -55.81
N ASP A 592 -36.17 12.57 -55.47
CA ASP A 592 -35.40 13.45 -56.35
C ASP A 592 -34.94 12.70 -57.62
N ARG A 593 -34.49 11.44 -57.49
CA ARG A 593 -34.15 10.59 -58.66
C ARG A 593 -35.38 10.26 -59.51
N ARG A 594 -36.54 10.02 -58.90
CA ARG A 594 -37.80 9.81 -59.63
C ARG A 594 -38.22 11.08 -60.36
N ARG A 595 -38.17 12.24 -59.70
CA ARG A 595 -38.48 13.56 -60.32
C ARG A 595 -37.54 13.87 -61.49
N MET A 596 -36.24 13.62 -61.33
CA MET A 596 -35.24 13.76 -62.41
C MET A 596 -35.49 12.78 -63.57
N ALA A 597 -35.92 11.55 -63.29
CA ALA A 597 -36.30 10.57 -64.31
C ALA A 597 -37.62 10.94 -65.03
N THR A 598 -38.56 11.60 -64.34
CA THR A 598 -39.79 12.12 -64.94
C THR A 598 -39.56 13.38 -65.78
N MET A 599 -38.59 14.24 -65.41
CA MET A 599 -38.21 15.42 -66.20
C MET A 599 -37.49 15.09 -67.51
N HIS A 600 -36.79 13.96 -67.59
CA HIS A 600 -36.18 13.47 -68.85
C HIS A 600 -37.10 12.55 -69.66
N GLY A 601 -38.37 12.40 -69.25
CA GLY A 601 -39.38 11.58 -69.92
C GLY A 601 -40.41 12.40 -70.69
N GLN A 602 -39.98 13.25 -71.62
CA GLN A 602 -40.87 13.85 -72.62
C GLN A 602 -40.21 13.81 -74.01
N PRO A 603 -40.83 13.16 -75.03
CA PRO A 603 -40.25 13.03 -76.36
C PRO A 603 -40.72 14.16 -77.28
N GLY A 604 -39.77 14.82 -77.93
CA GLY A 604 -39.98 15.83 -78.97
C GLY A 604 -38.78 16.78 -78.97
N GLY A 605 -37.97 16.90 -80.01
CA GLY A 605 -38.19 16.65 -81.42
C GLY A 605 -37.61 17.86 -82.15
N GLY A 606 -36.59 17.64 -82.97
CA GLY A 606 -36.16 18.62 -83.98
C GLY A 606 -34.97 19.51 -83.59
N GLY A 607 -33.82 19.17 -84.15
CA GLY A 607 -33.15 20.09 -85.08
C GLY A 607 -32.08 21.04 -84.54
N GLY A 608 -30.82 20.68 -84.81
CA GLY A 608 -29.95 21.57 -85.61
C GLY A 608 -28.72 22.19 -84.94
N GLY A 609 -27.54 21.62 -85.26
CA GLY A 609 -26.23 22.30 -85.35
C GLY A 609 -25.47 22.50 -84.03
N ALA A 610 -24.17 22.26 -83.89
CA ALA A 610 -23.08 21.89 -84.80
C ALA A 610 -21.90 21.32 -83.95
N PRO A 611 -20.68 21.12 -84.48
CA PRO A 611 -19.98 19.84 -84.55
C PRO A 611 -19.04 19.51 -83.38
N MET A 612 -18.72 18.21 -83.27
CA MET A 612 -17.67 17.61 -82.45
C MET A 612 -16.27 18.17 -82.80
N PRO A 613 -15.32 18.08 -81.84
CA PRO A 613 -14.19 17.19 -82.11
C PRO A 613 -13.78 16.30 -80.94
N VAL A 614 -12.97 15.33 -81.34
CA VAL A 614 -12.54 14.06 -80.74
C VAL A 614 -11.28 14.27 -79.87
N TYR A 615 -11.25 13.55 -78.73
CA TYR A 615 -10.11 13.11 -77.88
C TYR A 615 -9.04 14.13 -77.43
N GLN A 616 -8.65 14.09 -76.15
CA GLN A 616 -7.53 13.25 -75.68
C GLN A 616 -7.27 13.43 -74.16
N GLN A 617 -7.03 12.32 -73.49
CA GLN A 617 -6.45 12.22 -72.14
C GLN A 617 -5.06 12.84 -72.08
N GLN A 618 -4.72 13.54 -71.00
CA GLN A 618 -3.35 13.51 -70.46
C GLN A 618 -3.25 13.98 -69.00
N HIS A 619 -2.52 13.17 -68.23
CA HIS A 619 -1.92 13.46 -66.93
C HIS A 619 -0.81 14.51 -67.06
N HIS A 620 -0.43 15.20 -65.97
CA HIS A 620 0.95 15.54 -65.50
C HIS A 620 0.81 16.38 -64.20
N HIS A 621 1.34 16.00 -63.02
CA HIS A 621 2.72 16.00 -62.51
C HIS A 621 3.36 17.38 -62.25
N HIS A 622 3.44 17.72 -60.94
CA HIS A 622 4.54 18.30 -60.15
C HIS A 622 5.36 19.52 -60.63
N ALA A 623 5.21 20.63 -59.87
CA ALA A 623 6.24 21.54 -59.28
C ALA A 623 7.25 22.23 -60.26
N PRO A 624 8.16 23.16 -59.86
CA PRO A 624 8.54 23.64 -58.52
C PRO A 624 8.89 25.17 -58.35
N GLN A 625 9.09 25.56 -57.07
CA GLN A 625 10.04 26.54 -56.47
C GLN A 625 9.99 28.08 -56.76
N SER A 626 9.77 28.83 -55.65
CA SER A 626 10.38 30.06 -55.03
C SER A 626 11.26 31.04 -55.86
N PRO A 627 11.69 32.27 -55.40
CA PRO A 627 11.61 32.90 -54.05
C PRO A 627 11.42 34.48 -54.00
N TRP A 628 11.36 35.02 -52.77
CA TRP A 628 11.68 36.41 -52.31
C TRP A 628 10.71 37.62 -52.47
N HIS A 629 10.34 38.15 -51.30
CA HIS A 629 10.32 39.56 -50.83
C HIS A 629 9.36 40.65 -51.37
N GLN A 630 9.06 41.56 -50.41
CA GLN A 630 8.37 42.86 -50.42
C GLN A 630 6.86 42.83 -50.67
N GLY A 631 6.02 43.49 -49.88
CA GLY A 631 6.25 44.44 -48.79
C GLY A 631 5.01 45.31 -48.58
N GLY A 632 4.85 45.83 -47.36
CA GLY A 632 3.96 46.94 -47.02
C GLY A 632 2.49 46.54 -46.75
N GLY A 633 1.84 46.99 -45.67
CA GLY A 633 2.21 48.00 -44.69
C GLY A 633 0.97 48.77 -44.26
N GLY A 634 0.82 48.96 -42.95
CA GLY A 634 -0.01 50.00 -42.31
C GLY A 634 -1.50 49.69 -42.14
N GLY A 635 -2.15 49.90 -41.00
CA GLY A 635 -1.72 50.50 -39.73
C GLY A 635 -2.96 50.92 -38.92
N GLY A 636 -2.83 50.90 -37.58
CA GLY A 636 -3.56 51.76 -36.63
C GLY A 636 -4.92 51.29 -36.07
N GLY A 637 -4.94 50.89 -34.79
CA GLY A 637 -6.17 50.85 -33.95
C GLY A 637 -6.49 52.22 -33.32
N PRO A 638 -7.06 52.33 -32.09
CA PRO A 638 -8.03 51.50 -31.37
C PRO A 638 -9.23 52.33 -30.81
N SER A 639 -10.34 51.72 -30.33
CA SER A 639 -11.27 52.42 -29.41
C SER A 639 -12.32 51.52 -28.71
N TYR A 640 -12.56 51.86 -27.43
CA TYR A 640 -13.36 51.24 -26.36
C TYR A 640 -14.87 51.71 -26.36
N PRO A 641 -15.75 51.32 -25.40
CA PRO A 641 -17.15 50.88 -25.61
C PRO A 641 -18.21 51.93 -25.19
N PRO A 642 -19.49 51.53 -25.02
CA PRO A 642 -20.30 52.09 -23.93
C PRO A 642 -21.20 51.10 -23.15
N ALA A 643 -21.52 51.49 -21.91
CA ALA A 643 -22.63 51.05 -21.04
C ALA A 643 -23.38 52.34 -20.57
N PRO A 644 -24.44 52.35 -19.70
CA PRO A 644 -25.46 51.36 -19.26
C PRO A 644 -26.92 51.92 -19.43
N PRO A 645 -27.97 51.38 -18.77
CA PRO A 645 -28.51 52.05 -17.56
C PRO A 645 -29.23 51.16 -16.48
N MET A 646 -29.43 51.73 -15.28
CA MET A 646 -30.34 51.37 -14.15
C MET A 646 -31.12 52.66 -13.75
N PRO A 647 -32.02 52.80 -12.73
CA PRO A 647 -32.48 51.89 -11.64
C PRO A 647 -34.00 51.96 -11.23
N GLY A 648 -34.42 51.21 -10.19
CA GLY A 648 -35.61 51.52 -9.34
C GLY A 648 -36.15 50.39 -8.43
N GLY A 649 -36.12 50.58 -7.09
CA GLY A 649 -36.89 49.81 -6.05
C GLY A 649 -38.08 50.64 -5.50
N PRO A 650 -38.68 50.44 -4.28
CA PRO A 650 -38.39 49.48 -3.18
C PRO A 650 -39.58 48.83 -2.38
N ALA A 651 -39.27 47.74 -1.62
CA ALA A 651 -39.74 47.26 -0.27
C ALA A 651 -41.23 46.87 0.03
N PRO A 652 -41.61 46.25 1.21
CA PRO A 652 -40.84 45.73 2.37
C PRO A 652 -41.32 44.38 3.05
N GLY A 653 -40.48 43.78 3.92
CA GLY A 653 -40.88 43.29 5.26
C GLY A 653 -40.79 41.79 5.65
N GLY A 654 -40.01 41.45 6.69
CA GLY A 654 -40.16 40.21 7.51
C GLY A 654 -38.88 39.67 8.17
N TYR A 655 -38.80 39.75 9.52
CA TYR A 655 -37.65 39.47 10.41
C TYR A 655 -37.16 38.00 10.50
N PRO A 656 -35.89 37.73 10.90
CA PRO A 656 -35.37 36.38 11.17
C PRO A 656 -35.53 35.96 12.64
N GLY A 657 -35.93 34.70 12.85
CA GLY A 657 -36.00 34.05 14.17
C GLY A 657 -34.65 33.46 14.64
N PRO A 658 -34.48 33.21 15.95
CA PRO A 658 -33.21 32.83 16.58
C PRO A 658 -32.91 31.32 16.41
N PRO A 659 -31.64 30.89 16.58
CA PRO A 659 -31.27 29.49 16.44
C PRO A 659 -31.65 28.69 17.71
N PRO A 660 -32.15 27.45 17.60
CA PRO A 660 -32.32 26.60 18.76
C PRO A 660 -31.00 25.91 19.12
N MET A 661 -30.76 25.87 20.43
CA MET A 661 -29.79 25.01 21.10
C MET A 661 -30.07 23.54 20.79
N HIS A 662 -29.03 22.76 20.45
CA HIS A 662 -29.08 21.31 20.51
C HIS A 662 -28.33 20.80 21.74
N ALA A 663 -29.13 20.22 22.63
CA ALA A 663 -28.72 19.42 23.76
C ALA A 663 -28.26 18.02 23.32
N TYR A 664 -27.43 17.44 24.20
CA TYR A 664 -27.00 16.05 24.26
C TYR A 664 -28.07 15.00 23.89
N GLY A 665 -27.66 14.01 23.10
CA GLY A 665 -28.38 12.74 22.89
C GLY A 665 -27.58 11.82 21.96
N GLY A 666 -27.13 10.68 22.48
CA GLY A 666 -26.09 9.84 21.91
C GLY A 666 -26.45 9.02 20.66
N GLY A 667 -25.40 8.62 19.94
CA GLY A 667 -25.42 7.65 18.86
C GLY A 667 -24.00 7.14 18.62
N GLY A 668 -23.79 5.84 18.79
CA GLY A 668 -22.48 5.19 18.77
C GLY A 668 -21.78 5.23 17.41
N GLY A 669 -20.45 5.28 17.49
CA GLY A 669 -19.53 5.12 16.38
C GLY A 669 -18.13 4.92 16.94
N GLY A 670 -17.85 3.70 17.43
CA GLY A 670 -16.50 3.31 17.82
C GLY A 670 -15.56 3.31 16.60
N PRO A 671 -14.25 3.53 16.79
CA PRO A 671 -13.28 3.47 15.70
C PRO A 671 -13.22 2.05 15.09
N PRO A 672 -12.83 1.91 13.81
CA PRO A 672 -12.83 0.63 13.11
C PRO A 672 -11.84 -0.36 13.75
N PRO A 673 -12.08 -1.68 13.60
CA PRO A 673 -11.18 -2.69 14.15
C PRO A 673 -9.82 -2.66 13.42
N PRO A 674 -8.69 -2.85 14.13
CA PRO A 674 -7.40 -3.02 13.47
C PRO A 674 -7.37 -4.34 12.69
N HIS A 675 -6.90 -4.28 11.44
CA HIS A 675 -6.62 -5.47 10.64
C HIS A 675 -5.59 -6.39 11.32
N PRO A 676 -5.68 -7.72 11.11
CA PRO A 676 -4.88 -8.71 11.82
C PRO A 676 -3.40 -8.65 11.41
N LEU A 677 -2.53 -8.45 12.40
CA LEU A 677 -1.08 -8.64 12.25
C LEU A 677 -0.76 -10.10 11.88
N PRO A 678 0.20 -10.35 10.98
CA PRO A 678 0.64 -11.70 10.66
C PRO A 678 1.32 -12.35 11.86
N ARG A 679 0.94 -13.59 12.16
CA ARG A 679 1.59 -14.45 13.15
C ARG A 679 3.04 -14.72 12.72
N HIS A 680 4.02 -14.21 13.46
CA HIS A 680 5.33 -14.86 13.60
C HIS A 680 5.93 -14.53 14.96
N THR A 681 5.72 -15.45 15.90
CA THR A 681 6.60 -15.66 17.05
C THR A 681 7.81 -16.48 16.58
N GLN A 682 8.96 -15.85 16.41
CA GLN A 682 10.25 -16.48 16.69
C GLN A 682 11.10 -15.45 17.43
N CYS A 683 11.28 -15.73 18.71
CA CYS A 683 12.20 -15.03 19.60
C CYS A 683 13.62 -15.22 19.04
N ARG A 684 14.37 -14.12 18.91
CA ARG A 684 15.79 -14.15 18.56
C ARG A 684 16.56 -14.85 19.69
N THR A 685 17.00 -16.08 19.45
CA THR A 685 18.21 -16.60 20.08
C THR A 685 19.41 -15.91 19.45
N LEU A 686 20.32 -15.39 20.29
CA LEU A 686 21.62 -14.88 19.87
C LEU A 686 22.43 -16.03 19.24
N ASP A 687 22.72 -15.92 17.95
CA ASP A 687 23.59 -16.84 17.21
C ASP A 687 25.07 -16.56 17.56
N HIS A 688 25.65 -17.42 18.41
CA HIS A 688 27.09 -17.63 18.46
C HIS A 688 27.37 -19.12 18.33
N THR A 689 27.52 -19.60 17.10
CA THR A 689 28.00 -20.96 16.80
C THR A 689 29.44 -20.89 16.29
N LEU A 690 30.39 -21.33 17.11
CA LEU A 690 31.72 -21.74 16.64
C LEU A 690 31.64 -23.22 16.25
N THR A 691 31.97 -23.53 15.00
CA THR A 691 32.00 -24.90 14.46
C THR A 691 33.43 -25.47 14.47
N ASP A 692 33.61 -26.68 15.00
CA ASP A 692 34.87 -27.43 14.86
C ASP A 692 34.92 -28.07 13.46
N ARG A 693 36.01 -27.79 12.73
CA ARG A 693 36.20 -28.17 11.32
C ARG A 693 36.48 -29.65 11.06
N ARG A 694 36.52 -30.52 12.09
CA ARG A 694 36.86 -31.94 11.91
C ARG A 694 35.70 -32.95 12.00
N THR A 695 34.57 -32.63 12.63
CA THR A 695 33.51 -33.64 12.89
C THR A 695 32.09 -33.21 12.57
N GLY A 696 31.85 -31.95 12.17
CA GLY A 696 30.57 -31.53 11.57
C GLY A 696 29.32 -31.70 12.44
N THR A 697 29.44 -31.88 13.76
CA THR A 697 28.32 -31.99 14.70
C THR A 697 28.26 -30.79 15.65
N PRO A 698 27.08 -30.20 15.91
CA PRO A 698 26.96 -29.06 16.82
C PRO A 698 27.04 -29.54 18.29
N ARG A 699 27.98 -28.98 19.06
CA ARG A 699 27.99 -29.09 20.53
C ARG A 699 27.06 -28.02 21.12
N CYS A 700 26.16 -28.44 22.00
CA CYS A 700 25.45 -27.53 22.90
C CYS A 700 26.46 -27.11 23.98
N THR A 701 26.90 -25.86 24.00
CA THR A 701 27.77 -25.34 25.06
C THR A 701 26.89 -24.84 26.21
N HIS A 702 26.97 -25.55 27.34
CA HIS A 702 26.29 -25.28 28.60
C HIS A 702 26.35 -23.80 29.04
N THR A 703 25.18 -23.19 29.20
CA THR A 703 24.95 -21.88 29.83
C THR A 703 25.13 -21.91 31.36
N ALA A 704 25.37 -23.09 31.96
CA ALA A 704 25.44 -23.27 33.40
C ALA A 704 26.72 -22.68 34.04
N ALA A 705 27.86 -22.70 33.34
CA ALA A 705 29.12 -22.21 33.93
C ALA A 705 29.20 -20.67 34.01
N MET A 706 28.54 -19.93 33.12
CA MET A 706 28.52 -18.47 33.17
C MET A 706 27.48 -17.93 34.16
N ALA A 707 26.34 -18.62 34.34
CA ALA A 707 25.32 -18.24 35.31
C ALA A 707 25.83 -18.36 36.76
N VAL A 708 26.70 -19.34 37.07
CA VAL A 708 27.28 -19.47 38.42
C VAL A 708 28.33 -18.38 38.69
N ALA A 709 29.07 -17.93 37.67
CA ALA A 709 30.09 -16.89 37.84
C ALA A 709 29.51 -15.46 37.97
N GLU A 710 28.36 -15.16 37.36
CA GLU A 710 27.70 -13.85 37.48
C GLU A 710 26.82 -13.68 38.72
N VAL A 711 26.44 -14.77 39.40
CA VAL A 711 25.59 -14.72 40.61
C VAL A 711 26.42 -14.61 41.91
N LEU A 712 27.67 -15.06 41.89
CA LEU A 712 28.60 -14.97 43.04
C LEU A 712 28.90 -13.56 43.58
N PRO A 713 28.93 -12.46 42.80
CA PRO A 713 29.23 -11.12 43.34
C PRO A 713 28.01 -10.41 43.98
N LEU A 714 26.82 -11.00 43.97
CA LEU A 714 25.58 -10.36 44.44
C LEU A 714 25.12 -10.77 45.84
N LEU A 715 25.90 -11.61 46.53
CA LEU A 715 25.69 -11.86 47.96
C LEU A 715 26.39 -10.77 48.80
N PRO A 716 25.71 -10.14 49.78
CA PRO A 716 26.41 -9.33 50.76
C PRO A 716 27.40 -10.22 51.53
N PRO A 717 28.56 -9.71 51.97
CA PRO A 717 29.55 -10.51 52.68
C PRO A 717 29.09 -10.74 54.12
N GLN A 718 28.28 -11.78 54.37
CA GLN A 718 28.13 -12.46 55.66
C GLN A 718 27.76 -13.93 55.45
#